data_AF-A0A1F9PLT6-F1
#
_entry.id   AF-A0A1F9PLT6-F1
#
_cell.length_a   1.000
_cell.length_b   1.000
_cell.length_c   1.000
_cell.angle_alpha   90.00
_cell.angle_beta   90.00
_cell.angle_gamma   90.00
#
_symmetry.space_group_name_H-M   'P 1'
#
loop_
_entity.id
_entity.type
_entity.pdbx_description
1 polymer ?
#
loop_
_entity_poly.entity_id
_entity_poly.type
_entity_poly.pdbx_seq_one_letter_code
_entity_poly.pdbx_strand_id
1 'polypeptide(L)'
;MLPHGLETITDKDTPAQKAPYRAAAPKVSGVWRSIVVRLFRCDPGGKDTEASRDSHTILALWMVVIATLGAIVAGGTAICELEAHRLERQLAWGHHFAITKRQLLLADAATRAPLKSRREALHKLGREYLRAADPPLRHNPETVAWLDLQAQEEFAAARALEPVLAVIPNPFYDNLTKEQSLQKRVAFHLENMGFKTDWHDPEPPAAAEGKREKSSATARAGDEASPDISARIWEPLHKMVERAHGMVVWLAGGVVLFVLALVFLTLSDILRRQQCWNDRFFVIGLLVAGGALVFVVFVVIRDFDLIRNLLVIIKSQPVLEQRLAFLLPPILLFGLLLVVSYDLARNIRSSKGKGGKGKLLKGVEEPLESEHPVHVGGFAGISLPSRETPNEFSRHTVLLIAITVFCSALCGLAYNYTASQAGIAAHEANRKAVEMHVRSSRLRAEINVLLQDVAVIQEQRARHAAAHQRRLRLSDYRENSPPELAGIQAAAQALVANNHPEKVLKMLKDPDLGVEADIRFPEKLKWAPLKEINNNWGQPFALWDAFSQRSLTQHAKACIFLGILAVLAMAIYLFAQAHSMGQKHGGLRLIGYGSGLLMIAVVCGVMTLWPDLFETYEGRKAKSPEYQAAGKYADGALKLWTEDYREAIPDLEKTIELRPNFTQAQLDLVTALANAKSSQSGEPYMSLPTKDELGNLIKHETKALEVLKANGYAEPTKMLNDLGFYELLQALRGKNLLGVQQSLGTFQRAQRLASDTGNETRQALIRWNLALAQLASGERREVDIAVARQLAATQVRHLIVSALSDLEVLAKYYCGLHPGKDCNDAVKRAKEQLVAAAWPLPESQSSNPGKTMPGEVVLTGGSAEIEVSPYAVRWRGQLPKFQPKRDQVVLIWYAYDPQWEVWRALPEVSGPVRETDDKEVKFLPASWVEIKCSYAANVNWSRCLLPGLYMAELYINGRLTPNPPETKNATCDFTPKRLFDLNVALCCPKNWQPVDIRNQLKDESLLLRGYQTPEDKPAMFVFTFYASRPVGAVGGTAAGQKTVPEAVKWAKTLLVKGGWIKGTEVFAPYDPTKGCDLEVSSGAVLYKHWPTPEGAQHVGVVLTGAASWSELCYTLDSMTNLYKPVDIAASVK
;
A
#
# COMPACT_ATOMS: atom_id res chain seq x y z
N MET A 1 -18.22 7.60 22.65
CA MET A 1 -18.95 8.63 23.42
C MET A 1 -19.21 9.79 22.47
N LEU A 2 -20.47 10.06 22.16
CA LEU A 2 -20.90 11.24 21.40
C LEU A 2 -21.34 12.33 22.38
N PRO A 3 -21.24 13.60 22.00
CA PRO A 3 -22.37 14.47 22.26
C PRO A 3 -22.77 15.34 21.07
N HIS A 4 -24.08 15.52 20.96
CA HIS A 4 -24.79 16.54 20.19
C HIS A 4 -24.52 17.94 20.74
N GLY A 5 -24.64 18.94 19.86
CA GLY A 5 -24.77 20.36 20.22
C GLY A 5 -25.18 21.18 19.01
N LEU A 6 -26.49 21.33 18.81
CA LEU A 6 -27.12 22.32 17.92
C LEU A 6 -27.32 23.58 18.76
N GLU A 7 -26.63 24.68 18.45
CA GLU A 7 -27.01 26.01 18.92
C GLU A 7 -26.85 27.05 17.80
N THR A 8 -27.97 27.73 17.54
CA THR A 8 -28.12 28.96 16.78
C THR A 8 -27.70 30.16 17.63
N ILE A 9 -26.78 31.02 17.15
CA ILE A 9 -26.62 32.38 17.70
C ILE A 9 -26.43 33.40 16.56
N THR A 10 -27.15 34.49 16.74
CA THR A 10 -27.33 35.73 15.99
C THR A 10 -26.14 36.70 16.06
N ASP A 11 -25.83 37.31 14.91
CA ASP A 11 -25.61 38.75 14.61
C ASP A 11 -24.58 39.63 15.37
N LYS A 12 -23.87 40.48 14.57
CA LYS A 12 -23.14 41.75 14.86
C LYS A 12 -21.75 41.68 15.53
N ASP A 13 -20.71 42.48 15.23
CA ASP A 13 -20.56 43.77 14.52
C ASP A 13 -19.07 44.10 14.18
N THR A 14 -18.81 44.70 12.99
CA THR A 14 -17.81 45.79 12.65
C THR A 14 -16.26 45.59 12.71
N PRO A 15 -15.39 46.47 12.11
CA PRO A 15 -15.59 47.63 11.21
C PRO A 15 -14.66 47.78 9.95
N ALA A 16 -15.14 48.61 9.02
CA ALA A 16 -14.46 49.67 8.23
C ALA A 16 -13.28 49.38 7.27
N GLN A 17 -13.47 49.77 6.00
CA GLN A 17 -12.78 50.93 5.41
C GLN A 17 -13.48 51.44 4.13
N LYS A 18 -13.73 52.76 4.09
CA LYS A 18 -14.23 53.53 2.94
C LYS A 18 -13.06 54.09 2.13
N ALA A 19 -13.14 54.05 0.81
CA ALA A 19 -12.79 55.16 -0.09
C ALA A 19 -13.36 54.92 -1.51
N PRO A 20 -13.62 55.98 -2.31
CA PRO A 20 -14.65 55.96 -3.36
C PRO A 20 -14.06 55.87 -4.77
N TYR A 21 -14.73 55.16 -5.70
CA TYR A 21 -14.51 55.35 -7.13
C TYR A 21 -15.82 55.40 -7.91
N ARG A 22 -15.91 56.45 -8.72
CA ARG A 22 -16.99 56.82 -9.64
C ARG A 22 -17.30 55.68 -10.62
N ALA A 23 -18.55 55.22 -10.66
CA ALA A 23 -19.06 54.41 -11.76
C ALA A 23 -19.72 55.33 -12.81
N ALA A 24 -19.14 55.35 -14.00
CA ALA A 24 -19.75 55.90 -15.20
C ALA A 24 -20.95 55.02 -15.60
N ALA A 25 -22.09 55.65 -15.88
CA ALA A 25 -23.26 54.97 -16.44
C ALA A 25 -22.98 54.54 -17.89
N PRO A 26 -23.16 53.25 -18.26
CA PRO A 26 -23.20 52.88 -19.66
C PRO A 26 -24.53 53.33 -20.25
N LYS A 27 -24.45 54.17 -21.30
CA LYS A 27 -25.56 54.51 -22.17
C LYS A 27 -26.16 53.22 -22.74
N VAL A 28 -27.35 52.87 -22.27
CA VAL A 28 -28.21 51.89 -22.93
C VAL A 28 -28.60 52.46 -24.30
N SER A 29 -28.16 51.78 -25.36
CA SER A 29 -28.43 52.15 -26.74
C SER A 29 -29.94 52.07 -27.04
N GLY A 30 -30.45 53.03 -27.83
CA GLY A 30 -31.86 53.17 -28.19
C GLY A 30 -32.50 51.99 -28.95
N VAL A 31 -31.75 50.90 -29.16
CA VAL A 31 -32.21 49.67 -29.81
C VAL A 31 -33.15 48.87 -28.88
N TRP A 32 -32.89 48.85 -27.56
CA TRP A 32 -33.71 48.10 -26.60
C TRP A 32 -35.09 48.72 -26.37
N ARG A 33 -35.23 50.05 -26.41
CA ARG A 33 -36.54 50.73 -26.34
C ARG A 33 -37.40 50.45 -27.58
N SER A 34 -36.80 50.30 -28.76
CA SER A 34 -37.53 49.97 -29.99
C SER A 34 -38.04 48.52 -30.01
N ILE A 35 -37.25 47.57 -29.48
CA ILE A 35 -37.63 46.16 -29.40
C ILE A 35 -38.71 45.92 -28.35
N VAL A 36 -38.59 46.54 -27.17
CA VAL A 36 -39.61 46.44 -26.12
C VAL A 36 -40.92 47.08 -26.56
N VAL A 37 -40.91 48.25 -27.20
CA VAL A 37 -42.16 48.91 -27.66
C VAL A 37 -42.83 48.18 -28.85
N ARG A 38 -42.08 47.43 -29.67
CA ARG A 38 -42.67 46.58 -30.73
C ARG A 38 -43.27 45.26 -30.22
N LEU A 39 -42.77 44.71 -29.12
CA LEU A 39 -43.32 43.49 -28.50
C LEU A 39 -44.69 43.70 -27.81
N PHE A 40 -45.14 44.95 -27.64
CA PHE A 40 -46.39 45.29 -26.96
C PHE A 40 -47.53 45.81 -27.85
N ARG A 41 -47.35 45.92 -29.18
CA ARG A 41 -48.44 46.29 -30.11
C ARG A 41 -49.16 45.05 -30.63
N CYS A 42 -50.41 44.84 -30.23
CA CYS A 42 -51.28 43.82 -30.83
C CYS A 42 -52.09 44.47 -31.96
N ASP A 43 -51.90 44.05 -33.21
CA ASP A 43 -52.76 44.45 -34.34
C ASP A 43 -53.88 43.40 -34.53
N PRO A 44 -55.17 43.76 -34.41
CA PRO A 44 -56.27 42.83 -34.56
C PRO A 44 -56.72 42.82 -36.03
N GLY A 45 -56.12 41.98 -36.87
CA GLY A 45 -56.60 41.85 -38.25
C GLY A 45 -55.70 41.06 -39.19
N GLY A 46 -55.67 39.73 -39.05
CA GLY A 46 -55.04 38.85 -40.03
C GLY A 46 -55.92 37.63 -40.29
N LYS A 47 -56.41 37.47 -41.52
CA LYS A 47 -57.21 36.32 -41.95
C LYS A 47 -56.40 35.02 -41.84
N ASP A 48 -56.99 34.03 -41.20
CA ASP A 48 -56.45 32.66 -41.07
C ASP A 48 -56.23 32.03 -42.46
N THR A 49 -54.96 31.81 -42.81
CA THR A 49 -54.55 30.99 -43.96
C THR A 49 -53.71 29.81 -43.47
N GLU A 50 -53.54 28.80 -44.33
CA GLU A 50 -52.84 27.52 -44.07
C GLU A 50 -51.46 27.63 -43.39
N ALA A 51 -50.83 28.81 -43.33
CA ALA A 51 -49.62 29.09 -42.57
C ALA A 51 -49.74 28.87 -41.04
N SER A 52 -50.95 28.94 -40.46
CA SER A 52 -51.21 28.63 -39.03
C SER A 52 -51.01 27.14 -38.71
N ARG A 53 -51.11 26.26 -39.73
CA ARG A 53 -51.02 24.79 -39.59
C ARG A 53 -49.59 24.29 -39.40
N ASP A 54 -48.60 24.90 -40.06
CA ASP A 54 -47.18 24.55 -39.93
C ASP A 54 -46.61 24.96 -38.56
N SER A 55 -47.15 26.04 -37.96
CA SER A 55 -46.73 26.54 -36.66
C SER A 55 -46.94 25.53 -35.51
N HIS A 56 -48.02 24.73 -35.55
CA HIS A 56 -48.31 23.71 -34.52
C HIS A 56 -47.25 22.61 -34.49
N THR A 57 -46.82 22.16 -35.68
CA THR A 57 -45.83 21.10 -35.84
C THR A 57 -44.45 21.59 -35.43
N ILE A 58 -44.11 22.85 -35.74
CA ILE A 58 -42.85 23.48 -35.35
C ILE A 58 -42.76 23.67 -33.83
N LEU A 59 -43.83 24.16 -33.19
CA LEU A 59 -43.90 24.32 -31.74
C LEU A 59 -43.71 22.98 -31.00
N ALA A 60 -44.44 21.95 -31.42
CA ALA A 60 -44.31 20.61 -30.84
C ALA A 60 -42.89 20.05 -31.03
N LEU A 61 -42.27 20.24 -32.21
CA LEU A 61 -40.88 19.81 -32.45
C LEU A 61 -39.89 20.50 -31.50
N TRP A 62 -40.05 21.80 -31.25
CA TRP A 62 -39.23 22.52 -30.28
C TRP A 62 -39.41 22.01 -28.85
N MET A 63 -40.64 21.73 -28.44
CA MET A 63 -40.91 21.15 -27.13
C MET A 63 -40.27 19.76 -26.98
N VAL A 64 -40.31 18.94 -28.03
CA VAL A 64 -39.62 17.62 -28.03
C VAL A 64 -38.12 17.78 -27.91
N VAL A 65 -37.52 18.71 -28.66
CA VAL A 65 -36.08 18.99 -28.59
C VAL A 65 -35.68 19.44 -27.18
N ILE A 66 -36.44 20.37 -26.58
CA ILE A 66 -36.18 20.90 -25.24
C ILE A 66 -36.36 19.82 -24.16
N ALA A 67 -37.40 18.98 -24.28
CA ALA A 67 -37.59 17.84 -23.39
C ALA A 67 -36.44 16.82 -23.49
N THR A 68 -35.93 16.58 -24.70
CA THR A 68 -34.78 15.69 -24.93
C THR A 68 -33.51 16.23 -24.28
N LEU A 69 -33.25 17.54 -24.42
CA LEU A 69 -32.14 18.20 -23.74
C LEU A 69 -32.30 18.12 -22.21
N GLY A 70 -33.49 18.40 -21.68
CA GLY A 70 -33.79 18.27 -20.25
C GLY A 70 -33.55 16.86 -19.71
N ALA A 71 -33.94 15.83 -20.47
CA ALA A 71 -33.73 14.43 -20.10
C ALA A 71 -32.24 14.01 -20.13
N ILE A 72 -31.48 14.48 -21.12
CA ILE A 72 -30.02 14.27 -21.16
C ILE A 72 -29.36 14.88 -19.91
N VAL A 73 -29.78 16.09 -19.53
CA VAL A 73 -29.26 16.77 -18.33
C VAL A 73 -29.65 16.03 -17.07
N ALA A 74 -30.89 15.54 -16.95
CA ALA A 74 -31.33 14.72 -15.82
C ALA A 74 -30.54 13.40 -15.71
N GLY A 75 -30.24 12.75 -16.84
CA GLY A 75 -29.33 11.59 -16.88
C GLY A 75 -27.92 11.95 -16.43
N GLY A 76 -27.42 13.13 -16.83
CA GLY A 76 -26.15 13.67 -16.35
C GLY A 76 -26.13 13.89 -14.83
N THR A 77 -27.22 14.40 -14.25
CA THR A 77 -27.38 14.59 -12.80
C THR A 77 -27.28 13.25 -12.06
N ALA A 78 -28.00 12.22 -12.54
CA ALA A 78 -27.99 10.89 -11.92
C ALA A 78 -26.59 10.24 -11.94
N ILE A 79 -25.82 10.46 -12.99
CA ILE A 79 -24.44 9.97 -13.06
C ILE A 79 -23.52 10.75 -12.12
N CYS A 80 -23.70 12.06 -11.97
CA CYS A 80 -22.94 12.86 -11.01
C CYS A 80 -23.25 12.46 -9.56
N GLU A 81 -24.50 12.09 -9.27
CA GLU A 81 -24.93 11.58 -7.96
C GLU A 81 -24.25 10.24 -7.63
N LEU A 82 -24.17 9.31 -8.60
CA LEU A 82 -23.41 8.07 -8.46
C LEU A 82 -21.93 8.33 -8.13
N GLU A 83 -21.30 9.30 -8.81
CA GLU A 83 -19.90 9.64 -8.55
C GLU A 83 -19.73 10.32 -7.18
N ALA A 84 -20.65 11.18 -6.77
CA ALA A 84 -20.64 11.79 -5.44
C ALA A 84 -20.69 10.71 -4.35
N HIS A 85 -21.64 9.78 -4.42
CA HIS A 85 -21.74 8.69 -3.46
C HIS A 85 -20.51 7.78 -3.43
N ARG A 86 -19.90 7.53 -4.58
CA ARG A 86 -18.65 6.78 -4.66
C ARG A 86 -17.50 7.50 -3.98
N LEU A 87 -17.35 8.81 -4.20
CA LEU A 87 -16.29 9.62 -3.58
C LEU A 87 -16.48 9.78 -2.07
N GLU A 88 -17.72 10.05 -1.61
CA GLU A 88 -18.05 10.09 -0.18
C GLU A 88 -17.68 8.79 0.52
N ARG A 89 -17.93 7.69 -0.17
CA ARG A 89 -17.65 6.36 0.35
C ARG A 89 -16.16 6.06 0.38
N GLN A 90 -15.42 6.41 -0.67
CA GLN A 90 -13.95 6.40 -0.63
C GLN A 90 -13.43 7.22 0.54
N LEU A 91 -13.98 8.41 0.80
CA LEU A 91 -13.59 9.25 1.92
C LEU A 91 -13.89 8.59 3.27
N ALA A 92 -15.11 8.10 3.46
CA ALA A 92 -15.53 7.43 4.69
C ALA A 92 -14.63 6.24 5.04
N TRP A 93 -14.26 5.43 4.03
CA TRP A 93 -13.36 4.31 4.24
C TRP A 93 -11.91 4.72 4.41
N GLY A 94 -11.48 5.74 3.68
CA GLY A 94 -10.19 6.36 3.87
C GLY A 94 -9.98 6.77 5.33
N HIS A 95 -10.96 7.47 5.92
CA HIS A 95 -10.96 7.80 7.34
C HIS A 95 -10.90 6.55 8.24
N HIS A 96 -11.68 5.53 7.93
CA HIS A 96 -11.70 4.30 8.73
C HIS A 96 -10.33 3.58 8.72
N PHE A 97 -9.70 3.45 7.55
CA PHE A 97 -8.35 2.87 7.44
C PHE A 97 -7.30 3.75 8.11
N ALA A 98 -7.40 5.07 7.98
CA ALA A 98 -6.50 6.01 8.66
C ALA A 98 -6.56 5.87 10.19
N ILE A 99 -7.77 5.87 10.76
CA ILE A 99 -7.99 5.73 12.20
C ILE A 99 -7.48 4.37 12.67
N THR A 100 -7.80 3.30 11.94
CA THR A 100 -7.34 1.94 12.29
C THR A 100 -5.81 1.86 12.27
N LYS A 101 -5.17 2.34 11.22
CA LYS A 101 -3.70 2.33 11.11
C LYS A 101 -3.05 3.19 12.20
N ARG A 102 -3.61 4.37 12.49
CA ARG A 102 -3.15 5.25 13.56
C ARG A 102 -3.26 4.59 14.94
N GLN A 103 -4.39 3.97 15.24
CA GLN A 103 -4.58 3.24 16.50
C GLN A 103 -3.59 2.08 16.64
N LEU A 104 -3.33 1.32 15.58
CA LEU A 104 -2.32 0.26 15.59
C LEU A 104 -0.91 0.81 15.90
N LEU A 105 -0.52 1.92 15.26
CA LEU A 105 0.77 2.57 15.51
C LEU A 105 0.88 3.11 16.95
N LEU A 106 -0.21 3.67 17.49
CA LEU A 106 -0.26 4.16 18.86
C LEU A 106 -0.23 3.03 19.89
N ALA A 107 -0.92 1.91 19.63
CA ALA A 107 -0.87 0.72 20.47
C ALA A 107 0.56 0.17 20.54
N ASP A 108 1.27 0.14 19.41
CA ASP A 108 2.68 -0.27 19.34
C ASP A 108 3.60 0.66 20.14
N ALA A 109 3.40 1.98 19.99
CA ALA A 109 4.12 2.96 20.81
C ALA A 109 3.86 2.78 22.31
N ALA A 110 2.59 2.56 22.69
CA ALA A 110 2.18 2.39 24.08
C ALA A 110 2.75 1.12 24.72
N THR A 111 2.92 0.04 23.95
CA THR A 111 3.56 -1.19 24.43
C THR A 111 5.09 -1.07 24.44
N ARG A 112 5.67 -0.42 23.43
CA ARG A 112 7.14 -0.26 23.31
C ARG A 112 7.72 0.66 24.38
N ALA A 113 7.06 1.78 24.68
CA ALA A 113 7.58 2.80 25.59
C ALA A 113 7.92 2.30 27.01
N PRO A 114 7.02 1.58 27.74
CA PRO A 114 7.33 1.07 29.07
C PRO A 114 8.43 0.01 29.04
N LEU A 115 8.46 -0.86 28.02
CA LEU A 115 9.52 -1.87 27.86
C LEU A 115 10.90 -1.22 27.61
N LYS A 116 10.94 -0.17 26.78
CA LYS A 116 12.17 0.60 26.52
C LYS A 116 12.65 1.30 27.79
N SER A 117 11.75 1.95 28.52
CA SER A 117 12.03 2.61 29.80
C SER A 117 12.53 1.60 30.85
N ARG A 118 11.89 0.43 30.94
CA ARG A 118 12.30 -0.67 31.82
C ARG A 118 13.71 -1.15 31.48
N ARG A 119 14.00 -1.42 30.21
CA ARG A 119 15.34 -1.79 29.74
C ARG A 119 16.40 -0.74 30.12
N GLU A 120 16.10 0.54 29.90
CA GLU A 120 17.01 1.64 30.23
C GLU A 120 17.25 1.77 31.74
N ALA A 121 16.22 1.56 32.56
CA ALA A 121 16.32 1.54 34.01
C ALA A 121 17.18 0.37 34.51
N LEU A 122 16.99 -0.84 33.97
CA LEU A 122 17.82 -2.02 34.28
C LEU A 122 19.29 -1.77 33.91
N HIS A 123 19.56 -1.22 32.73
CA HIS A 123 20.92 -0.83 32.35
C HIS A 123 21.51 0.23 33.27
N LYS A 124 20.73 1.22 33.70
CA LYS A 124 21.17 2.25 34.64
C LYS A 124 21.54 1.65 35.99
N LEU A 125 20.70 0.76 36.51
CA LEU A 125 20.92 0.07 37.78
C LEU A 125 22.18 -0.81 37.72
N GLY A 126 22.37 -1.57 36.64
CA GLY A 126 23.61 -2.33 36.41
C GLY A 126 24.86 -1.45 36.42
N ARG A 127 24.81 -0.26 35.80
CA ARG A 127 25.91 0.72 35.85
C ARG A 127 26.14 1.28 37.26
N GLU A 128 25.09 1.50 38.04
CA GLU A 128 25.21 1.95 39.43
C GLU A 128 25.90 0.89 40.29
N TYR A 129 25.57 -0.40 40.13
CA TYR A 129 26.28 -1.49 40.80
C TYR A 129 27.76 -1.60 40.39
N LEU A 130 28.08 -1.48 39.10
CA LEU A 130 29.48 -1.45 38.64
C LEU A 130 30.26 -0.26 39.24
N ARG A 131 29.65 0.93 39.28
CA ARG A 131 30.26 2.11 39.88
C ARG A 131 30.45 1.96 41.39
N ALA A 132 29.51 1.31 42.08
CA ALA A 132 29.64 1.02 43.51
C ALA A 132 30.80 0.06 43.80
N ALA A 133 31.19 -0.77 42.82
CA ALA A 133 32.31 -1.69 42.92
C ALA A 133 33.71 -1.05 42.71
N ASP A 134 33.82 0.13 42.08
CA ASP A 134 35.11 0.67 41.58
C ASP A 134 35.99 1.47 42.60
N PRO A 135 35.51 2.37 43.50
CA PRO A 135 36.43 3.29 44.22
C PRO A 135 36.86 2.97 45.68
N PRO A 136 36.03 2.58 46.69
CA PRO A 136 36.52 2.41 48.07
C PRO A 136 36.51 0.97 48.64
N LEU A 137 35.98 -0.04 47.94
CA LEU A 137 35.80 -1.41 48.47
C LEU A 137 36.98 -2.37 48.25
N ARG A 138 38.18 -1.88 47.91
CA ARG A 138 39.38 -2.72 47.68
C ARG A 138 39.73 -3.65 48.85
N HIS A 139 39.21 -3.39 50.04
CA HIS A 139 39.47 -4.20 51.24
C HIS A 139 38.52 -5.39 51.42
N ASN A 140 37.42 -5.49 50.66
CA ASN A 140 36.55 -6.68 50.68
C ASN A 140 36.27 -7.20 49.25
N PRO A 141 37.10 -8.12 48.74
CA PRO A 141 36.96 -8.67 47.38
C PRO A 141 35.63 -9.39 47.17
N GLU A 142 35.01 -9.92 48.24
CA GLU A 142 33.70 -10.60 48.17
C GLU A 142 32.58 -9.61 47.84
N THR A 143 32.59 -8.43 48.47
CA THR A 143 31.58 -7.39 48.22
C THR A 143 31.68 -6.84 46.80
N VAL A 144 32.92 -6.66 46.30
CA VAL A 144 33.17 -6.25 44.90
C VAL A 144 32.65 -7.31 43.93
N ALA A 145 32.97 -8.58 44.16
CA ALA A 145 32.48 -9.67 43.33
C ALA A 145 30.95 -9.81 43.36
N TRP A 146 30.33 -9.59 44.52
CA TRP A 146 28.87 -9.61 44.67
C TRP A 146 28.20 -8.49 43.88
N LEU A 147 28.68 -7.25 43.99
CA LEU A 147 28.16 -6.09 43.24
C LEU A 147 28.34 -6.25 41.73
N ASP A 148 29.49 -6.75 41.29
CA ASP A 148 29.74 -7.03 39.86
C ASP A 148 28.76 -8.10 39.33
N LEU A 149 28.53 -9.18 40.08
CA LEU A 149 27.57 -10.23 39.69
C LEU A 149 26.13 -9.72 39.70
N GLN A 150 25.77 -8.82 40.63
CA GLN A 150 24.47 -8.15 40.63
C GLN A 150 24.31 -7.21 39.43
N ALA A 151 25.37 -6.50 39.03
CA ALA A 151 25.35 -5.73 37.79
C ALA A 151 25.09 -6.62 36.57
N GLN A 152 25.74 -7.79 36.49
CA GLN A 152 25.50 -8.75 35.41
C GLN A 152 24.06 -9.25 35.35
N GLU A 153 23.45 -9.51 36.50
CA GLU A 153 22.04 -9.90 36.61
C GLU A 153 21.12 -8.85 35.96
N GLU A 154 21.38 -7.57 36.24
CA GLU A 154 20.59 -6.46 35.68
C GLU A 154 20.84 -6.26 34.18
N PHE A 155 22.06 -6.44 33.70
CA PHE A 155 22.35 -6.42 32.26
C PHE A 155 21.72 -7.61 31.53
N ALA A 156 21.71 -8.80 32.14
CA ALA A 156 21.03 -9.97 31.59
C ALA A 156 19.51 -9.73 31.47
N ALA A 157 18.91 -9.15 32.51
CA ALA A 157 17.51 -8.76 32.51
C ALA A 157 17.20 -7.75 31.40
N ALA A 158 18.06 -6.73 31.22
CA ALA A 158 17.90 -5.74 30.16
C ALA A 158 17.98 -6.38 28.76
N ARG A 159 18.95 -7.28 28.53
CA ARG A 159 19.10 -8.01 27.26
C ARG A 159 17.90 -8.90 26.93
N ALA A 160 17.30 -9.51 27.95
CA ALA A 160 16.13 -10.37 27.77
C ALA A 160 14.90 -9.63 27.20
N LEU A 161 14.86 -8.29 27.30
CA LEU A 161 13.80 -7.44 26.74
C LEU A 161 14.03 -7.07 25.26
N GLU A 162 15.27 -7.17 24.76
CA GLU A 162 15.62 -6.79 23.38
C GLU A 162 14.86 -7.56 22.28
N PRO A 163 14.63 -8.89 22.37
CA PRO A 163 13.87 -9.61 21.35
C PRO A 163 12.46 -9.04 21.19
N VAL A 164 11.78 -8.77 22.31
CA VAL A 164 10.43 -8.20 22.31
C VAL A 164 10.43 -6.78 21.74
N LEU A 165 11.41 -5.96 22.13
CA LEU A 165 11.57 -4.61 21.60
C LEU A 165 11.87 -4.62 20.10
N ALA A 166 12.72 -5.52 19.60
CA ALA A 166 13.06 -5.58 18.17
C ALA A 166 11.83 -5.85 17.29
N VAL A 167 10.89 -6.62 17.81
CA VAL A 167 9.69 -7.08 17.10
C VAL A 167 8.54 -6.05 17.16
N ILE A 168 8.59 -5.06 18.05
CA ILE A 168 7.61 -3.95 18.11
C ILE A 168 8.19 -2.71 17.39
N PRO A 169 7.76 -2.38 16.16
CA PRO A 169 8.37 -1.31 15.37
C PRO A 169 8.24 0.05 16.05
N ASN A 170 9.23 0.94 15.88
CA ASN A 170 9.12 2.34 16.28
C ASN A 170 8.24 3.09 15.25
N PRO A 171 7.05 3.60 15.64
CA PRO A 171 6.19 4.31 14.70
C PRO A 171 6.68 5.74 14.43
N PHE A 172 7.66 6.25 15.15
CA PHE A 172 8.12 7.63 15.04
C PHE A 172 9.42 7.76 14.24
N TYR A 173 9.51 8.79 13.40
CA TYR A 173 10.75 9.20 12.74
C TYR A 173 11.48 10.22 13.62
N ASP A 174 12.81 10.17 13.63
CA ASP A 174 13.61 10.99 14.54
C ASP A 174 13.60 12.49 14.18
N ASN A 175 13.35 12.83 12.91
CA ASN A 175 13.32 14.20 12.38
C ASN A 175 11.92 14.84 12.34
N LEU A 176 10.88 14.13 12.79
CA LEU A 176 9.49 14.59 12.76
C LEU A 176 8.89 14.54 14.16
N THR A 177 7.89 15.40 14.42
CA THR A 177 7.08 15.24 15.62
C THR A 177 6.35 13.89 15.62
N LYS A 178 5.90 13.42 16.79
CA LYS A 178 5.14 12.16 16.89
C LYS A 178 3.90 12.18 16.00
N GLU A 179 3.19 13.32 15.94
CA GLU A 179 1.99 13.48 15.12
C GLU A 179 2.31 13.44 13.62
N GLN A 180 3.32 14.19 13.18
CA GLN A 180 3.77 14.17 11.78
C GLN A 180 4.24 12.78 11.35
N SER A 181 4.91 12.04 12.23
CA SER A 181 5.35 10.67 11.94
C SER A 181 4.18 9.71 11.72
N LEU A 182 3.14 9.80 12.56
CA LEU A 182 1.92 9.01 12.40
C LEU A 182 1.22 9.34 11.08
N GLN A 183 1.10 10.63 10.75
CA GLN A 183 0.45 11.08 9.53
C GLN A 183 1.20 10.63 8.27
N LYS A 184 2.53 10.80 8.22
CA LYS A 184 3.36 10.32 7.11
C LYS A 184 3.16 8.82 6.88
N ARG A 185 3.15 8.01 7.95
CA ARG A 185 2.92 6.55 7.84
C ARG A 185 1.50 6.20 7.39
N VAL A 186 0.49 6.92 7.87
CA VAL A 186 -0.91 6.72 7.46
C VAL A 186 -1.10 7.12 6.00
N ALA A 187 -0.60 8.28 5.58
CA ALA A 187 -0.67 8.77 4.21
C ALA A 187 -0.02 7.78 3.23
N PHE A 188 1.19 7.28 3.54
CA PHE A 188 1.87 6.28 2.71
C PHE A 188 1.12 4.94 2.65
N HIS A 189 0.49 4.53 3.75
CA HIS A 189 -0.32 3.30 3.76
C HIS A 189 -1.57 3.43 2.88
N LEU A 190 -2.25 4.58 2.94
CA LEU A 190 -3.43 4.89 2.14
C LEU A 190 -3.09 5.04 0.65
N GLU A 191 -1.98 5.70 0.32
CA GLU A 191 -1.49 5.83 -1.06
C GLU A 191 -1.25 4.45 -1.69
N ASN A 192 -0.68 3.51 -0.92
CA ASN A 192 -0.49 2.13 -1.38
C ASN A 192 -1.80 1.38 -1.67
N MET A 193 -2.92 1.81 -1.08
CA MET A 193 -4.25 1.26 -1.34
C MET A 193 -5.00 2.02 -2.45
N GLY A 194 -4.36 3.02 -3.07
CA GLY A 194 -4.94 3.81 -4.17
C GLY A 194 -5.78 5.01 -3.71
N PHE A 195 -5.74 5.37 -2.42
CA PHE A 195 -6.34 6.61 -1.95
C PHE A 195 -5.47 7.80 -2.34
N LYS A 196 -6.09 8.87 -2.83
CA LYS A 196 -5.41 10.13 -3.08
C LYS A 196 -5.18 10.82 -1.74
N THR A 197 -3.93 10.82 -1.30
CA THR A 197 -3.48 11.51 -0.09
C THR A 197 -2.50 12.59 -0.45
N ASP A 198 -2.52 13.67 0.33
CA ASP A 198 -1.55 14.75 0.21
C ASP A 198 -0.66 14.77 1.46
N TRP A 199 0.62 14.42 1.30
CA TRP A 199 1.63 14.55 2.34
C TRP A 199 2.88 15.22 1.78
N HIS A 200 3.23 16.35 2.41
CA HIS A 200 4.47 17.06 2.17
C HIS A 200 5.25 17.07 3.48
N ASP A 201 6.53 16.71 3.40
CA ASP A 201 7.40 16.87 4.57
C ASP A 201 7.45 18.35 4.96
N PRO A 202 7.33 18.68 6.26
CA PRO A 202 7.45 20.06 6.71
C PRO A 202 8.81 20.61 6.31
N GLU A 203 8.86 21.85 5.83
CA GLU A 203 10.15 22.50 5.55
C GLU A 203 11.03 22.39 6.79
N PRO A 204 12.30 21.96 6.67
CA PRO A 204 13.22 21.96 7.80
C PRO A 204 13.23 23.39 8.35
N PRO A 205 13.23 23.57 9.68
CA PRO A 205 13.30 24.91 10.25
C PRO A 205 14.51 25.58 9.64
N ALA A 206 14.27 26.62 8.83
CA ALA A 206 15.33 27.38 8.20
C ALA A 206 16.33 27.70 9.30
N ALA A 207 17.59 27.30 9.09
CA ALA A 207 18.67 27.59 10.03
C ALA A 207 18.53 29.04 10.44
N ALA A 208 18.21 29.27 11.71
CA ALA A 208 18.01 30.59 12.27
C ALA A 208 19.36 31.29 12.31
N GLU A 209 19.84 31.73 11.15
CA GLU A 209 20.88 32.73 11.03
C GLU A 209 20.25 34.06 11.49
N GLY A 210 20.50 34.37 12.76
CA GLY A 210 20.66 35.73 13.22
C GLY A 210 19.40 36.59 13.26
N LYS A 211 18.54 36.37 14.26
CA LYS A 211 17.91 37.45 15.02
C LYS A 211 17.46 36.95 16.38
N ARG A 212 18.36 37.08 17.36
CA ARG A 212 18.05 37.00 18.79
C ARG A 212 17.18 38.21 19.15
N GLU A 213 15.86 38.09 19.02
CA GLU A 213 14.96 38.93 19.80
C GLU A 213 14.54 38.14 21.05
N LYS A 214 15.00 38.66 22.19
CA LYS A 214 14.55 38.25 23.51
C LYS A 214 13.09 38.68 23.64
N SER A 215 12.15 37.77 23.44
CA SER A 215 10.85 37.86 24.08
C SER A 215 10.63 36.64 24.98
N SER A 216 10.07 36.95 26.13
CA SER A 216 10.06 36.19 27.35
C SER A 216 9.34 34.85 27.27
N ALA A 217 9.91 33.89 28.00
CA ALA A 217 9.29 32.64 28.38
C ALA A 217 7.97 32.85 29.12
N THR A 218 6.86 32.53 28.47
CA THR A 218 5.60 32.04 29.06
C THR A 218 4.69 31.47 27.95
N ALA A 219 5.20 30.53 27.16
CA ALA A 219 4.32 29.65 26.39
C ALA A 219 3.97 28.45 27.28
N ARG A 220 2.79 28.52 27.92
CA ARG A 220 2.15 27.33 28.48
C ARG A 220 2.04 26.30 27.35
N ALA A 221 2.62 25.13 27.56
CA ALA A 221 2.27 23.93 26.84
C ALA A 221 0.83 23.57 27.26
N GLY A 222 -0.15 24.02 26.46
CA GLY A 222 -1.56 23.78 26.70
C GLY A 222 -2.40 24.64 25.78
N ASP A 223 -3.13 23.97 24.89
CA ASP A 223 -4.38 24.44 24.29
C ASP A 223 -4.33 25.61 23.31
N GLU A 224 -3.69 25.43 22.16
CA GLU A 224 -4.27 25.91 20.89
C GLU A 224 -4.11 24.81 19.85
N ALA A 225 -5.24 24.16 19.53
CA ALA A 225 -5.33 23.14 18.50
C ALA A 225 -4.91 23.76 17.16
N SER A 226 -3.69 23.45 16.71
CA SER A 226 -3.32 23.57 15.31
C SER A 226 -4.46 22.98 14.47
N PRO A 227 -4.96 23.67 13.44
CA PRO A 227 -6.10 23.22 12.65
C PRO A 227 -5.86 21.77 12.23
N ASP A 228 -6.87 20.94 12.44
CA ASP A 228 -6.86 19.48 12.38
C ASP A 228 -5.99 18.96 11.22
N ILE A 229 -4.74 18.64 11.54
CA ILE A 229 -3.73 18.26 10.53
C ILE A 229 -4.15 16.93 9.85
N SER A 230 -5.04 16.16 10.49
CA SER A 230 -5.66 14.98 9.87
C SER A 230 -6.59 15.34 8.71
N ALA A 231 -7.16 16.55 8.70
CA ALA A 231 -8.01 17.05 7.61
C ALA A 231 -7.21 17.35 6.33
N ARG A 232 -5.91 17.68 6.45
CA ARG A 232 -5.04 17.99 5.30
C ARG A 232 -4.81 16.78 4.38
N ILE A 233 -4.71 15.57 4.93
CA ILE A 233 -4.52 14.34 4.12
C ILE A 233 -5.69 14.13 3.16
N TRP A 234 -6.90 14.54 3.56
CA TRP A 234 -8.15 14.33 2.83
C TRP A 234 -8.59 15.54 2.00
N GLU A 235 -7.89 16.67 2.07
CA GLU A 235 -8.25 17.90 1.38
C GLU A 235 -8.51 17.70 -0.13
N PRO A 236 -7.69 16.92 -0.87
CA PRO A 236 -7.98 16.64 -2.28
C PRO A 236 -9.33 15.93 -2.48
N LEU A 237 -9.65 14.97 -1.63
CA LEU A 237 -10.87 14.16 -1.75
C LEU A 237 -12.11 14.93 -1.29
N HIS A 238 -12.03 15.72 -0.22
CA HIS A 238 -13.10 16.64 0.19
C HIS A 238 -13.45 17.62 -0.93
N LYS A 239 -12.45 18.26 -1.55
CA LYS A 239 -12.68 19.16 -2.69
C LYS A 239 -13.32 18.45 -3.88
N MET A 240 -13.05 17.17 -4.09
CA MET A 240 -13.70 16.38 -5.15
C MET A 240 -15.17 16.07 -4.79
N VAL A 241 -15.46 15.71 -3.54
CA VAL A 241 -16.83 15.46 -3.05
C VAL A 241 -17.68 16.74 -3.13
N GLU A 242 -17.16 17.87 -2.69
CA GLU A 242 -17.85 19.17 -2.76
C GLU A 242 -18.15 19.58 -4.21
N ARG A 243 -17.19 19.39 -5.12
CA ARG A 243 -17.42 19.65 -6.55
C ARG A 243 -18.49 18.73 -7.14
N ALA A 244 -18.47 17.44 -6.80
CA ALA A 244 -19.47 16.50 -7.28
C ALA A 244 -20.89 16.87 -6.80
N HIS A 245 -21.06 17.19 -5.51
CA HIS A 245 -22.33 17.69 -4.97
C HIS A 245 -22.78 18.99 -5.62
N GLY A 246 -21.84 19.94 -5.80
CA GLY A 246 -22.10 21.17 -6.51
C GLY A 246 -22.67 20.89 -7.90
N MET A 247 -22.04 20.01 -8.68
CA MET A 247 -22.51 19.63 -10.01
C MET A 247 -23.91 19.04 -10.02
N VAL A 248 -24.24 18.17 -9.06
CA VAL A 248 -25.60 17.59 -8.94
C VAL A 248 -26.63 18.72 -8.78
N VAL A 249 -26.38 19.68 -7.89
CA VAL A 249 -27.28 20.83 -7.67
C VAL A 249 -27.38 21.72 -8.92
N TRP A 250 -26.26 22.04 -9.56
CA TRP A 250 -26.24 22.88 -10.76
C TRP A 250 -26.95 22.21 -11.94
N LEU A 251 -26.74 20.92 -12.18
CA LEU A 251 -27.42 20.18 -13.25
C LEU A 251 -28.92 19.99 -12.96
N ALA A 252 -29.30 19.73 -11.71
CA ALA A 252 -30.69 19.73 -11.29
C ALA A 252 -31.36 21.09 -11.54
N GLY A 253 -30.66 22.20 -11.24
CA GLY A 253 -31.11 23.55 -11.61
C GLY A 253 -31.32 23.72 -13.12
N GLY A 254 -30.45 23.12 -13.94
CA GLY A 254 -30.61 23.04 -15.40
C GLY A 254 -31.88 22.31 -15.81
N VAL A 255 -32.17 21.15 -15.20
CA VAL A 255 -33.42 20.39 -15.43
C VAL A 255 -34.64 21.26 -15.11
N VAL A 256 -34.64 21.97 -13.98
CA VAL A 256 -35.73 22.88 -13.60
C VAL A 256 -35.95 23.96 -14.65
N LEU A 257 -34.89 24.56 -15.19
CA LEU A 257 -35.01 25.56 -16.26
C LEU A 257 -35.58 24.97 -17.56
N PHE A 258 -35.20 23.74 -17.93
CA PHE A 258 -35.78 23.07 -19.10
C PHE A 258 -37.27 22.73 -18.89
N VAL A 259 -37.65 22.28 -17.69
CA VAL A 259 -39.06 22.05 -17.33
C VAL A 259 -39.84 23.37 -17.36
N LEU A 260 -39.27 24.46 -16.84
CA LEU A 260 -39.89 25.79 -16.89
C LEU A 260 -40.09 26.28 -18.33
N ALA A 261 -39.10 26.06 -19.21
CA ALA A 261 -39.23 26.35 -20.64
C ALA A 261 -40.37 25.55 -21.28
N LEU A 262 -40.49 24.25 -20.95
CA LEU A 262 -41.60 23.42 -21.41
C LEU A 262 -42.95 23.95 -20.92
N VAL A 263 -43.06 24.38 -19.66
CA VAL A 263 -44.28 24.99 -19.11
C VAL A 263 -44.67 26.23 -19.92
N PHE A 264 -43.74 27.14 -20.21
CA PHE A 264 -44.05 28.32 -21.02
C PHE A 264 -44.45 27.98 -22.47
N LEU A 265 -43.81 26.97 -23.07
CA LEU A 265 -44.19 26.50 -24.39
C LEU A 265 -45.56 25.80 -24.39
N THR A 266 -45.91 25.07 -23.33
CA THR A 266 -47.27 24.49 -23.18
C THR A 266 -48.32 25.59 -23.00
N LEU A 267 -48.01 26.63 -22.21
CA LEU A 267 -48.90 27.79 -22.03
C LEU A 267 -49.09 28.56 -23.33
N SER A 268 -48.05 28.70 -24.14
CA SER A 268 -48.13 29.24 -25.49
C SER A 268 -49.13 28.46 -26.35
N ASP A 269 -49.04 27.12 -26.31
CA ASP A 269 -49.93 26.24 -27.07
C ASP A 269 -51.39 26.36 -26.61
N ILE A 270 -51.62 26.42 -25.29
CA ILE A 270 -52.96 26.55 -24.69
C ILE A 270 -53.58 27.94 -24.97
N LEU A 271 -52.80 29.01 -24.86
CA LEU A 271 -53.27 30.40 -24.98
C LEU A 271 -53.31 30.91 -26.43
N ARG A 272 -53.15 30.00 -27.40
CA ARG A 272 -53.08 30.30 -28.84
C ARG A 272 -54.26 31.10 -29.39
N ARG A 273 -55.46 31.01 -28.80
CA ARG A 273 -56.63 31.82 -29.19
C ARG A 273 -56.46 33.31 -28.91
N GLN A 274 -55.51 33.70 -28.05
CA GLN A 274 -55.12 35.08 -27.82
C GLN A 274 -53.75 35.32 -28.45
N GLN A 275 -53.75 35.76 -29.72
CA GLN A 275 -52.56 35.95 -30.56
C GLN A 275 -51.40 36.68 -29.85
N CYS A 276 -51.72 37.69 -29.03
CA CYS A 276 -50.72 38.52 -28.36
C CYS A 276 -50.04 37.85 -27.15
N TRP A 277 -50.69 36.88 -26.51
CA TRP A 277 -50.10 36.12 -25.39
C TRP A 277 -49.32 34.91 -25.89
N ASN A 278 -49.76 34.30 -26.99
CA ASN A 278 -49.07 33.19 -27.65
C ASN A 278 -47.61 33.55 -28.01
N ASP A 279 -47.40 34.63 -28.79
CA ASP A 279 -46.06 35.02 -29.24
C ASP A 279 -45.13 35.37 -28.06
N ARG A 280 -45.70 35.92 -26.96
CA ARG A 280 -44.93 36.27 -25.76
C ARG A 280 -44.47 35.03 -25.00
N PHE A 281 -45.36 34.09 -24.72
CA PHE A 281 -44.99 32.87 -24.00
C PHE A 281 -44.06 31.98 -24.82
N PHE A 282 -44.21 31.94 -26.15
CA PHE A 282 -43.29 31.25 -27.04
C PHE A 282 -41.86 31.81 -26.96
N VAL A 283 -41.71 33.14 -27.09
CA VAL A 283 -40.39 33.79 -27.02
C VAL A 283 -39.78 33.64 -25.63
N ILE A 284 -40.56 33.76 -24.56
CA ILE A 284 -40.10 33.52 -23.19
C ILE A 284 -39.61 32.07 -23.04
N GLY A 285 -40.39 31.09 -23.51
CA GLY A 285 -40.01 29.67 -23.47
C GLY A 285 -38.70 29.39 -24.20
N LEU A 286 -38.50 29.97 -25.39
CA LEU A 286 -37.26 29.87 -26.16
C LEU A 286 -36.07 30.55 -25.48
N LEU A 287 -36.26 31.74 -24.88
CA LEU A 287 -35.23 32.44 -24.12
C LEU A 287 -34.81 31.65 -22.87
N VAL A 288 -35.78 31.07 -22.15
CA VAL A 288 -35.51 30.22 -20.97
C VAL A 288 -34.78 28.95 -21.39
N ALA A 289 -35.19 28.31 -22.49
CA ALA A 289 -34.49 27.13 -23.02
C ALA A 289 -33.06 27.45 -23.48
N GLY A 290 -32.86 28.58 -24.16
CA GLY A 290 -31.54 29.06 -24.56
C GLY A 290 -30.65 29.38 -23.36
N GLY A 291 -31.22 30.02 -22.33
CA GLY A 291 -30.54 30.27 -21.06
C GLY A 291 -30.17 28.97 -20.33
N ALA A 292 -31.08 27.99 -20.29
CA ALA A 292 -30.84 26.67 -19.71
C ALA A 292 -29.69 25.93 -20.42
N LEU A 293 -29.65 26.00 -21.76
CA LEU A 293 -28.59 25.40 -22.56
C LEU A 293 -27.24 26.06 -22.27
N VAL A 294 -27.16 27.39 -22.29
CA VAL A 294 -25.92 28.13 -21.98
C VAL A 294 -25.44 27.82 -20.57
N PHE A 295 -26.36 27.75 -19.61
CA PHE A 295 -26.08 27.41 -18.23
C PHE A 295 -25.52 26.00 -18.08
N VAL A 296 -26.14 25.00 -18.69
CA VAL A 296 -25.65 23.61 -18.67
C VAL A 296 -24.30 23.49 -19.37
N VAL A 297 -24.13 24.13 -20.53
CA VAL A 297 -22.85 24.15 -21.24
C VAL A 297 -21.77 24.79 -20.38
N PHE A 298 -22.08 25.88 -19.67
CA PHE A 298 -21.16 26.52 -18.74
C PHE A 298 -20.77 25.58 -17.59
N VAL A 299 -21.73 24.90 -16.96
CA VAL A 299 -21.48 23.91 -15.89
C VAL A 299 -20.61 22.77 -16.39
N VAL A 300 -20.89 22.24 -17.58
CA VAL A 300 -20.11 21.16 -18.22
C VAL A 300 -18.70 21.60 -18.57
N ILE A 301 -18.50 22.82 -19.08
CA ILE A 301 -17.17 23.35 -19.44
C ILE A 301 -16.35 23.62 -18.19
N ARG A 302 -16.95 24.20 -17.14
CA ARG A 302 -16.25 24.52 -15.89
C ARG A 302 -15.65 23.29 -15.23
N ASP A 303 -16.37 22.17 -15.28
CA ASP A 303 -16.01 20.93 -14.60
C ASP A 303 -15.70 19.78 -15.59
N PHE A 304 -15.15 20.13 -16.77
CA PHE A 304 -14.89 19.20 -17.88
C PHE A 304 -14.01 17.99 -17.50
N ASP A 305 -13.04 18.18 -16.59
CA ASP A 305 -12.19 17.09 -16.11
C ASP A 305 -12.97 15.99 -15.38
N LEU A 306 -14.03 16.35 -14.63
CA LEU A 306 -14.88 15.38 -13.95
C LEU A 306 -15.67 14.54 -14.96
N ILE A 307 -16.20 15.18 -16.00
CA ILE A 307 -16.95 14.52 -17.08
C ILE A 307 -16.03 13.67 -17.96
N ARG A 308 -14.79 14.10 -18.20
CA ARG A 308 -13.78 13.29 -18.88
C ARG A 308 -13.47 12.02 -18.09
N ASN A 309 -13.26 12.15 -16.78
CA ASN A 309 -13.00 10.99 -15.91
C ASN A 309 -14.21 10.05 -15.91
N LEU A 310 -15.42 10.61 -15.83
CA LEU A 310 -16.68 9.88 -15.94
C LEU A 310 -16.79 9.10 -17.25
N LEU A 311 -16.47 9.71 -18.40
CA LEU A 311 -16.48 9.06 -19.71
C LEU A 311 -15.46 7.92 -19.83
N VAL A 312 -14.28 8.08 -19.21
CA VAL A 312 -13.26 7.01 -19.14
C VAL A 312 -13.76 5.86 -18.27
N ILE A 313 -14.42 6.15 -17.14
CA ILE A 313 -14.99 5.15 -16.24
C ILE A 313 -16.15 4.41 -16.94
N ILE A 314 -17.02 5.13 -17.64
CA ILE A 314 -18.11 4.59 -18.46
C ILE A 314 -17.58 3.62 -19.52
N LYS A 315 -16.47 3.94 -20.19
CA LYS A 315 -15.82 3.05 -21.17
C LYS A 315 -15.14 1.84 -20.53
N SER A 316 -14.67 1.94 -19.29
CA SER A 316 -13.91 0.87 -18.62
C SER A 316 -14.78 -0.27 -18.07
N GLN A 317 -16.10 -0.09 -18.02
CA GLN A 317 -17.03 -1.11 -17.53
C GLN A 317 -17.53 -1.92 -18.74
N PRO A 318 -17.18 -3.21 -18.89
CA PRO A 318 -17.61 -4.03 -20.04
C PRO A 318 -19.14 -4.17 -20.12
N VAL A 319 -19.83 -4.00 -18.99
CA VAL A 319 -21.29 -3.99 -18.88
C VAL A 319 -21.92 -2.67 -19.40
N LEU A 320 -21.13 -1.59 -19.51
CA LEU A 320 -21.60 -0.28 -19.99
C LEU A 320 -21.31 -0.01 -21.48
N GLU A 321 -20.41 -0.75 -22.14
CA GLU A 321 -20.28 -0.65 -23.60
C GLU A 321 -21.58 -1.05 -24.31
N GLN A 322 -22.34 -2.00 -23.75
CA GLN A 322 -23.71 -2.32 -24.18
C GLN A 322 -24.76 -1.25 -23.79
N ARG A 323 -24.44 -0.33 -22.86
CA ARG A 323 -25.34 0.69 -22.30
C ARG A 323 -25.01 2.13 -22.74
N LEU A 324 -23.93 2.36 -23.48
CA LEU A 324 -23.74 3.61 -24.24
C LEU A 324 -24.84 3.80 -25.31
N ALA A 325 -25.53 2.70 -25.66
CA ALA A 325 -26.82 2.68 -26.35
C ALA A 325 -27.95 3.44 -25.63
N PHE A 326 -27.74 4.00 -24.44
CA PHE A 326 -28.72 4.82 -23.71
C PHE A 326 -28.62 6.32 -24.05
N LEU A 327 -27.41 6.81 -24.41
CA LEU A 327 -27.20 8.19 -24.88
C LEU A 327 -27.30 8.31 -26.40
N LEU A 328 -26.98 7.24 -27.14
CA LEU A 328 -27.09 7.20 -28.60
C LEU A 328 -28.51 7.52 -29.12
N PRO A 329 -29.61 6.98 -28.55
CA PRO A 329 -30.96 7.23 -29.05
C PRO A 329 -31.42 8.68 -28.92
N PRO A 330 -31.28 9.39 -27.78
CA PRO A 330 -31.64 10.81 -27.73
C PRO A 330 -30.72 11.69 -28.58
N ILE A 331 -29.44 11.33 -28.76
CA ILE A 331 -28.51 12.06 -29.65
C ILE A 331 -28.84 11.81 -31.13
N LEU A 332 -29.13 10.57 -31.51
CA LEU A 332 -29.60 10.21 -32.86
C LEU A 332 -30.98 10.80 -33.15
N LEU A 333 -31.89 10.80 -32.16
CA LEU A 333 -33.20 11.44 -32.25
C LEU A 333 -33.04 12.96 -32.40
N PHE A 334 -32.11 13.60 -31.66
CA PHE A 334 -31.80 15.01 -31.81
C PHE A 334 -31.19 15.33 -33.18
N GLY A 335 -30.25 14.51 -33.67
CA GLY A 335 -29.70 14.62 -35.02
C GLY A 335 -30.77 14.45 -36.10
N LEU A 336 -31.68 13.50 -35.93
CA LEU A 336 -32.78 13.22 -36.85
C LEU A 336 -33.86 14.30 -36.78
N LEU A 337 -34.16 14.85 -35.59
CA LEU A 337 -35.04 16.00 -35.39
C LEU A 337 -34.44 17.27 -36.01
N LEU A 338 -33.13 17.49 -35.90
CA LEU A 338 -32.41 18.59 -36.57
C LEU A 338 -32.44 18.44 -38.09
N VAL A 339 -32.22 17.24 -38.62
CA VAL A 339 -32.31 16.97 -40.06
C VAL A 339 -33.74 17.18 -40.57
N VAL A 340 -34.75 16.69 -39.84
CA VAL A 340 -36.16 16.86 -40.19
C VAL A 340 -36.60 18.32 -40.09
N SER A 341 -36.16 19.06 -39.07
CA SER A 341 -36.46 20.50 -38.96
C SER A 341 -35.70 21.33 -40.00
N TYR A 342 -34.50 20.92 -40.38
CA TYR A 342 -33.76 21.50 -41.51
C TYR A 342 -34.45 21.23 -42.86
N ASP A 343 -34.89 20.00 -43.12
CA ASP A 343 -35.64 19.64 -44.34
C ASP A 343 -37.01 20.31 -44.41
N LEU A 344 -37.72 20.44 -43.27
CA LEU A 344 -38.98 21.16 -43.18
C LEU A 344 -38.77 22.65 -43.45
N ALA A 345 -37.74 23.27 -42.87
CA ALA A 345 -37.36 24.66 -43.13
C ALA A 345 -36.95 24.89 -44.59
N ARG A 346 -36.25 23.93 -45.20
CA ARG A 346 -35.87 23.94 -46.63
C ARG A 346 -37.08 23.84 -47.54
N ASN A 347 -38.05 22.97 -47.23
CA ASN A 347 -39.28 22.80 -48.01
C ASN A 347 -40.20 24.02 -47.92
N ILE A 348 -40.31 24.67 -46.75
CA ILE A 348 -41.06 25.93 -46.59
C ILE A 348 -40.38 27.07 -47.37
N ARG A 349 -39.04 27.11 -47.39
CA ARG A 349 -38.27 28.11 -48.14
C ARG A 349 -38.34 27.88 -49.67
N SER A 350 -38.50 26.62 -50.10
CA SER A 350 -38.75 26.20 -51.49
C SER A 350 -40.16 26.55 -51.98
N SER A 351 -41.19 26.43 -51.12
CA SER A 351 -42.59 26.74 -51.45
C SER A 351 -42.84 28.23 -51.71
N LYS A 352 -42.13 29.13 -51.03
CA LYS A 352 -42.19 30.58 -51.29
C LYS A 352 -41.56 31.03 -52.63
N GLY A 353 -40.88 30.12 -53.35
CA GLY A 353 -40.14 30.44 -54.58
C GLY A 353 -40.86 30.17 -55.91
N LYS A 354 -42.07 29.59 -55.93
CA LYS A 354 -42.79 29.28 -57.18
C LYS A 354 -44.12 30.04 -57.29
N GLY A 355 -44.04 31.29 -57.72
CA GLY A 355 -45.15 31.94 -58.41
C GLY A 355 -45.31 31.34 -59.81
N GLY A 356 -46.33 30.52 -60.02
CA GLY A 356 -46.66 29.92 -61.33
C GLY A 356 -48.17 29.98 -61.59
N LYS A 357 -48.54 30.64 -62.69
CA LYS A 357 -49.91 30.86 -63.19
C LYS A 357 -50.56 29.59 -63.76
N GLY A 358 -51.89 29.54 -63.69
CA GLY A 358 -52.80 28.70 -64.50
C GLY A 358 -53.45 27.56 -63.70
N LYS A 359 -54.75 27.23 -63.79
CA LYS A 359 -55.80 27.57 -64.76
C LYS A 359 -57.17 27.32 -64.09
N LEU A 360 -58.17 28.13 -64.47
CA LEU A 360 -59.61 27.99 -64.18
C LEU A 360 -60.17 26.58 -64.49
N LEU A 361 -61.13 26.11 -63.68
CA LEU A 361 -62.35 25.43 -64.15
C LEU A 361 -63.48 25.54 -63.09
N LYS A 362 -64.64 26.01 -63.60
CA LYS A 362 -66.02 26.11 -63.05
C LYS A 362 -66.39 24.92 -62.15
N GLY A 363 -67.15 25.01 -61.05
CA GLY A 363 -68.36 25.79 -60.75
C GLY A 363 -69.53 24.81 -60.56
N VAL A 364 -70.34 24.94 -59.49
CA VAL A 364 -71.80 24.70 -59.38
C VAL A 364 -72.24 24.82 -57.91
N GLU A 365 -73.03 25.86 -57.67
CA GLU A 365 -74.20 26.08 -56.80
C GLU A 365 -74.22 25.76 -55.28
N GLU A 366 -74.63 26.82 -54.59
CA GLU A 366 -75.15 27.02 -53.22
C GLU A 366 -76.52 26.32 -53.00
N PRO A 367 -77.08 26.18 -51.77
CA PRO A 367 -77.61 27.34 -51.04
C PRO A 367 -77.45 27.38 -49.50
N LEU A 368 -77.70 28.59 -49.00
CA LEU A 368 -77.89 29.09 -47.63
C LEU A 368 -78.83 28.20 -46.77
N GLU A 369 -78.72 28.14 -45.44
CA GLU A 369 -79.14 29.09 -44.37
C GLU A 369 -78.69 28.44 -43.02
N SER A 370 -78.52 29.05 -41.83
CA SER A 370 -79.00 30.28 -41.20
C SER A 370 -78.12 30.69 -39.98
N GLU A 371 -78.07 32.01 -39.76
CA GLU A 371 -78.05 32.81 -38.52
C GLU A 371 -77.40 32.31 -37.19
N HIS A 372 -76.54 33.19 -36.64
CA HIS A 372 -76.04 33.23 -35.24
C HIS A 372 -77.12 33.79 -34.27
N PRO A 373 -77.10 33.52 -32.93
CA PRO A 373 -76.29 34.34 -32.01
C PRO A 373 -75.79 33.71 -30.67
N VAL A 374 -74.55 34.09 -30.31
CA VAL A 374 -74.08 34.75 -29.05
C VAL A 374 -74.33 34.15 -27.64
N HIS A 375 -73.19 33.78 -27.01
CA HIS A 375 -72.76 33.76 -25.57
C HIS A 375 -73.59 32.97 -24.52
N VAL A 376 -73.06 32.43 -23.40
CA VAL A 376 -72.06 32.91 -22.43
C VAL A 376 -71.50 31.72 -21.62
N GLY A 377 -70.20 31.74 -21.33
CA GLY A 377 -69.58 31.43 -20.03
C GLY A 377 -69.74 30.07 -19.35
N GLY A 378 -68.59 29.52 -18.94
CA GLY A 378 -68.53 28.64 -17.76
C GLY A 378 -67.74 27.36 -18.00
N PHE A 379 -66.59 27.27 -17.32
CA PHE A 379 -65.99 26.04 -16.78
C PHE A 379 -65.97 24.77 -17.66
N ALA A 380 -64.77 24.34 -18.05
CA ALA A 380 -64.51 22.94 -18.39
C ALA A 380 -63.53 22.34 -17.37
N GLY A 381 -64.00 22.22 -16.12
CA GLY A 381 -63.62 21.12 -15.26
C GLY A 381 -64.56 19.95 -15.59
N ILE A 382 -63.98 18.81 -15.97
CA ILE A 382 -64.60 17.46 -15.97
C ILE A 382 -66.07 17.44 -16.42
N SER A 383 -66.29 17.47 -17.73
CA SER A 383 -67.32 16.63 -18.33
C SER A 383 -66.61 15.74 -19.33
N LEU A 384 -66.83 14.43 -19.24
CA LEU A 384 -66.69 13.53 -20.37
C LEU A 384 -67.96 13.75 -21.20
N PRO A 385 -67.97 14.55 -22.29
CA PRO A 385 -68.94 14.26 -23.31
C PRO A 385 -68.49 12.93 -23.91
N SER A 386 -69.28 11.89 -23.68
CA SER A 386 -69.29 10.67 -24.46
C SER A 386 -69.64 11.03 -25.91
N ARG A 387 -68.73 11.71 -26.60
CA ARG A 387 -68.71 11.76 -28.05
C ARG A 387 -68.04 10.45 -28.42
N GLU A 388 -68.82 9.47 -28.85
CA GLU A 388 -68.30 8.27 -29.48
C GLU A 388 -67.19 8.71 -30.45
N THR A 389 -65.96 8.29 -30.19
CA THR A 389 -64.80 8.61 -31.02
C THR A 389 -64.63 7.47 -32.02
N PRO A 390 -65.00 7.62 -33.30
CA PRO A 390 -64.82 6.55 -34.29
C PRO A 390 -63.44 6.63 -34.96
N ASN A 391 -62.40 7.08 -34.25
CA ASN A 391 -61.05 7.15 -34.80
C ASN A 391 -60.13 6.15 -34.08
N GLU A 392 -59.81 5.04 -34.75
CA GLU A 392 -58.88 4.00 -34.28
C GLU A 392 -57.55 4.56 -33.76
N PHE A 393 -57.08 5.66 -34.35
CA PHE A 393 -55.87 6.36 -33.94
C PHE A 393 -55.92 6.88 -32.49
N SER A 394 -57.05 7.48 -32.09
CA SER A 394 -57.22 8.01 -30.73
C SER A 394 -57.14 6.89 -29.68
N ARG A 395 -57.80 5.74 -29.99
CA ARG A 395 -57.74 4.52 -29.16
C ARG A 395 -56.32 3.97 -29.06
N HIS A 396 -55.59 3.89 -30.17
CA HIS A 396 -54.20 3.43 -30.18
C HIS A 396 -53.28 4.32 -29.35
N THR A 397 -53.41 5.64 -29.46
CA THR A 397 -52.57 6.58 -28.70
C THR A 397 -52.84 6.51 -27.20
N VAL A 398 -54.11 6.41 -26.79
CA VAL A 398 -54.48 6.23 -25.37
C VAL A 398 -53.97 4.89 -24.83
N LEU A 399 -54.04 3.82 -25.62
CA LEU A 399 -53.48 2.51 -25.25
C LEU A 399 -51.95 2.60 -25.03
N LEU A 400 -51.22 3.27 -25.93
CA LEU A 400 -49.78 3.47 -25.78
C LEU A 400 -49.41 4.29 -24.55
N ILE A 401 -50.19 5.34 -24.22
CA ILE A 401 -50.02 6.08 -22.96
C ILE A 401 -50.21 5.14 -21.77
N ALA A 402 -51.28 4.33 -21.75
CA ALA A 402 -51.55 3.39 -20.67
C ALA A 402 -50.41 2.38 -20.49
N ILE A 403 -49.92 1.78 -21.58
CA ILE A 403 -48.76 0.86 -21.56
C ILE A 403 -47.51 1.56 -21.02
N THR A 404 -47.25 2.80 -21.45
CA THR A 404 -46.06 3.55 -21.02
C THR A 404 -46.12 3.93 -19.55
N VAL A 405 -47.30 4.33 -19.05
CA VAL A 405 -47.54 4.60 -17.62
C VAL A 405 -47.35 3.33 -16.80
N PHE A 406 -47.85 2.18 -17.27
CA PHE A 406 -47.65 0.89 -16.61
C PHE A 406 -46.17 0.49 -16.56
N CYS A 407 -45.44 0.63 -17.68
CA CYS A 407 -43.99 0.40 -17.72
C CYS A 407 -43.25 1.35 -16.77
N SER A 408 -43.67 2.62 -16.70
CA SER A 408 -43.10 3.62 -15.79
C SER A 408 -43.30 3.21 -14.33
N ALA A 409 -44.49 2.74 -13.96
CA ALA A 409 -44.75 2.23 -12.61
C ALA A 409 -43.88 1.01 -12.26
N LEU A 410 -43.71 0.06 -13.20
CA LEU A 410 -42.81 -1.09 -13.01
C LEU A 410 -41.35 -0.66 -12.85
N CYS A 411 -40.88 0.30 -13.66
CA CYS A 411 -39.53 0.87 -13.52
C CYS A 411 -39.35 1.62 -12.20
N GLY A 412 -40.37 2.34 -11.73
CA GLY A 412 -40.35 3.00 -10.41
C GLY A 412 -40.26 2.01 -9.25
N LEU A 413 -40.97 0.87 -9.36
CA LEU A 413 -40.83 -0.23 -8.40
C LEU A 413 -39.43 -0.84 -8.44
N ALA A 414 -38.89 -1.11 -9.63
CA ALA A 414 -37.54 -1.63 -9.80
C ALA A 414 -36.46 -0.66 -9.27
N TYR A 415 -36.62 0.64 -9.50
CA TYR A 415 -35.79 1.70 -8.93
C TYR A 415 -35.78 1.63 -7.40
N ASN A 416 -36.96 1.65 -6.77
CA ASN A 416 -37.08 1.60 -5.31
C ASN A 416 -36.50 0.31 -4.74
N TYR A 417 -36.72 -0.83 -5.40
CA TYR A 417 -36.16 -2.11 -5.00
C TYR A 417 -34.63 -2.10 -5.05
N THR A 418 -34.04 -1.68 -6.18
CA THR A 418 -32.57 -1.65 -6.34
C THR A 418 -31.90 -0.62 -5.43
N ALA A 419 -32.50 0.57 -5.25
CA ALA A 419 -32.03 1.56 -4.29
C ALA A 419 -32.06 1.04 -2.85
N SER A 420 -33.14 0.34 -2.45
CA SER A 420 -33.24 -0.30 -1.14
C SER A 420 -32.17 -1.39 -0.94
N GLN A 421 -31.97 -2.26 -1.94
CA GLN A 421 -30.92 -3.28 -1.91
C GLN A 421 -29.52 -2.67 -1.83
N ALA A 422 -29.27 -1.54 -2.50
CA ALA A 422 -28.01 -0.81 -2.40
C ALA A 422 -27.75 -0.30 -0.99
N GLY A 423 -28.80 0.21 -0.31
CA GLY A 423 -28.76 0.66 1.08
C GLY A 423 -28.53 -0.48 2.07
N ILE A 424 -29.20 -1.62 1.89
CA ILE A 424 -28.99 -2.82 2.72
C ILE A 424 -27.53 -3.30 2.59
N ALA A 425 -27.02 -3.43 1.37
CA ALA A 425 -25.64 -3.84 1.14
C ALA A 425 -24.61 -2.83 1.70
N ALA A 426 -24.88 -1.52 1.62
CA ALA A 426 -24.03 -0.50 2.24
C ALA A 426 -24.02 -0.61 3.77
N HIS A 427 -25.20 -0.86 4.37
CA HIS A 427 -25.31 -1.09 5.82
C HIS A 427 -24.54 -2.35 6.25
N GLU A 428 -24.66 -3.45 5.50
CA GLU A 428 -23.91 -4.68 5.76
C GLU A 428 -22.40 -4.48 5.63
N ALA A 429 -21.96 -3.74 4.60
CA ALA A 429 -20.55 -3.36 4.46
C ALA A 429 -20.07 -2.57 5.68
N ASN A 430 -20.78 -1.53 6.09
CA ASN A 430 -20.42 -0.74 7.28
C ASN A 430 -20.37 -1.59 8.55
N ARG A 431 -21.32 -2.51 8.74
CA ARG A 431 -21.30 -3.47 9.84
C ARG A 431 -20.03 -4.33 9.82
N LYS A 432 -19.62 -4.81 8.64
CA LYS A 432 -18.39 -5.61 8.47
C LYS A 432 -17.11 -4.79 8.66
N ALA A 433 -17.10 -3.52 8.30
CA ALA A 433 -15.99 -2.61 8.59
C ALA A 433 -15.80 -2.40 10.10
N VAL A 434 -16.88 -2.17 10.85
CA VAL A 434 -16.85 -2.06 12.31
C VAL A 434 -16.39 -3.37 12.94
N GLU A 435 -16.91 -4.51 12.46
CA GLU A 435 -16.49 -5.83 12.94
C GLU A 435 -14.99 -6.07 12.71
N MET A 436 -14.48 -5.73 11.52
CA MET A 436 -13.04 -5.77 11.21
C MET A 436 -12.23 -4.90 12.18
N HIS A 437 -12.68 -3.66 12.43
CA HIS A 437 -12.00 -2.74 13.35
C HIS A 437 -11.93 -3.30 14.77
N VAL A 438 -13.08 -3.73 15.32
CA VAL A 438 -13.15 -4.31 16.67
C VAL A 438 -12.26 -5.55 16.79
N ARG A 439 -12.30 -6.45 15.79
CA ARG A 439 -11.45 -7.64 15.78
C ARG A 439 -9.97 -7.30 15.66
N SER A 440 -9.59 -6.37 14.77
CA SER A 440 -8.19 -5.94 14.61
C SER A 440 -7.65 -5.28 15.87
N SER A 441 -8.43 -4.42 16.52
CA SER A 441 -8.04 -3.75 17.76
C SER A 441 -7.94 -4.73 18.92
N ARG A 442 -8.89 -5.69 19.03
CA ARG A 442 -8.84 -6.76 20.03
C ARG A 442 -7.63 -7.66 19.84
N LEU A 443 -7.41 -8.15 18.61
CA LEU A 443 -6.24 -8.96 18.27
C LEU A 443 -4.95 -8.23 18.62
N ARG A 444 -4.83 -6.94 18.26
CA ARG A 444 -3.62 -6.18 18.56
C ARG A 444 -3.42 -6.01 20.07
N ALA A 445 -4.49 -5.76 20.83
CA ALA A 445 -4.42 -5.69 22.28
C ALA A 445 -3.97 -7.03 22.89
N GLU A 446 -4.54 -8.16 22.44
CA GLU A 446 -4.14 -9.50 22.89
C GLU A 446 -2.68 -9.82 22.56
N ILE A 447 -2.21 -9.48 21.35
CA ILE A 447 -0.79 -9.60 20.98
C ILE A 447 0.08 -8.72 21.89
N ASN A 448 -0.32 -7.48 22.14
CA ASN A 448 0.48 -6.55 22.95
C ASN A 448 0.58 -7.00 24.42
N VAL A 449 -0.50 -7.54 24.99
CA VAL A 449 -0.49 -8.14 26.33
C VAL A 449 0.40 -9.38 26.35
N LEU A 450 0.26 -10.28 25.37
CA LEU A 450 1.12 -11.46 25.23
C LEU A 450 2.61 -11.07 25.17
N LEU A 451 2.96 -10.05 24.38
CA LEU A 451 4.34 -9.56 24.27
C LEU A 451 4.85 -8.97 25.59
N GLN A 452 4.01 -8.29 26.37
CA GLN A 452 4.36 -7.80 27.71
C GLN A 452 4.61 -8.95 28.68
N ASP A 453 3.72 -9.95 28.71
CA ASP A 453 3.88 -11.14 29.56
C ASP A 453 5.17 -11.90 29.21
N VAL A 454 5.42 -12.10 27.91
CA VAL A 454 6.66 -12.71 27.42
C VAL A 454 7.88 -11.90 27.88
N ALA A 455 7.85 -10.57 27.76
CA ALA A 455 8.95 -9.72 28.19
C ALA A 455 9.24 -9.87 29.70
N VAL A 456 8.20 -9.83 30.54
CA VAL A 456 8.34 -9.99 32.00
C VAL A 456 8.86 -11.38 32.36
N ILE A 457 8.34 -12.44 31.72
CA ILE A 457 8.81 -13.82 31.96
C ILE A 457 10.28 -13.97 31.55
N GLN A 458 10.70 -13.42 30.41
CA GLN A 458 12.09 -13.49 29.96
C GLN A 458 13.02 -12.69 30.87
N GLU A 459 12.61 -11.49 31.31
CA GLU A 459 13.34 -10.70 32.32
C GLU A 459 13.59 -11.53 33.59
N GLN A 460 12.53 -12.16 34.12
CA GLN A 460 12.61 -12.94 35.35
C GLN A 460 13.43 -14.23 35.18
N ARG A 461 13.31 -14.93 34.05
CA ARG A 461 14.15 -16.11 33.75
C ARG A 461 15.62 -15.75 33.68
N ALA A 462 15.96 -14.63 33.02
CA ALA A 462 17.34 -14.15 32.94
C ALA A 462 17.90 -13.80 34.33
N ARG A 463 17.12 -13.11 35.16
CA ARG A 463 17.50 -12.81 36.55
C ARG A 463 17.69 -14.06 37.40
N HIS A 464 16.76 -15.03 37.32
CA HIS A 464 16.87 -16.29 38.05
C HIS A 464 18.13 -17.08 37.67
N ALA A 465 18.42 -17.20 36.38
CA ALA A 465 19.62 -17.89 35.91
C ALA A 465 20.92 -17.19 36.36
N ALA A 466 20.96 -15.85 36.30
CA ALA A 466 22.09 -15.06 36.79
C ALA A 466 22.27 -15.19 38.32
N ALA A 467 21.19 -15.09 39.08
CA ALA A 467 21.20 -15.26 40.53
C ALA A 467 21.66 -16.67 40.95
N HIS A 468 21.26 -17.71 40.19
CA HIS A 468 21.71 -19.08 40.44
C HIS A 468 23.22 -19.24 40.22
N GLN A 469 23.76 -18.70 39.12
CA GLN A 469 25.21 -18.72 38.89
C GLN A 469 25.98 -17.94 39.96
N ARG A 470 25.44 -16.80 40.41
CA ARG A 470 25.99 -16.05 41.54
C ARG A 470 26.08 -16.91 42.80
N ARG A 471 25.02 -17.69 43.11
CA ARG A 471 25.02 -18.62 44.25
C ARG A 471 26.12 -19.67 44.15
N LEU A 472 26.21 -20.35 43.01
CA LEU A 472 27.21 -21.40 42.79
C LEU A 472 28.64 -20.86 42.92
N ARG A 473 28.89 -19.63 42.48
CA ARG A 473 30.20 -19.00 42.65
C ARG A 473 30.47 -18.58 44.09
N LEU A 474 29.49 -18.03 44.79
CA LEU A 474 29.68 -17.57 46.17
C LEU A 474 29.72 -18.72 47.19
N SER A 475 29.12 -19.88 46.88
CA SER A 475 29.28 -21.07 47.73
C SER A 475 30.72 -21.57 47.79
N ASP A 476 31.53 -21.30 46.77
CA ASP A 476 32.98 -21.58 46.82
C ASP A 476 33.72 -20.63 47.78
N TYR A 477 33.12 -19.49 48.16
CA TYR A 477 33.67 -18.51 49.10
C TYR A 477 33.11 -18.62 50.53
N ARG A 478 31.92 -19.22 50.75
CA ARG A 478 31.30 -19.37 52.09
C ARG A 478 30.73 -20.77 52.32
N GLU A 479 31.22 -21.45 53.36
CA GLU A 479 30.59 -22.66 53.94
C GLU A 479 29.17 -22.41 54.50
N ASN A 480 28.81 -21.14 54.80
CA ASN A 480 27.50 -20.74 55.28
C ASN A 480 26.86 -19.70 54.35
N SER A 481 26.02 -20.16 53.41
CA SER A 481 25.25 -19.27 52.52
C SER A 481 24.27 -18.43 53.35
N PRO A 482 24.21 -17.09 53.19
CA PRO A 482 23.26 -16.26 53.94
C PRO A 482 21.80 -16.57 53.53
N PRO A 483 20.83 -16.53 54.48
CA PRO A 483 19.41 -16.80 54.22
C PRO A 483 18.77 -15.86 53.18
N GLU A 484 19.37 -14.68 52.92
CA GLU A 484 19.00 -13.79 51.82
C GLU A 484 19.14 -14.44 50.44
N LEU A 485 20.14 -15.29 50.19
CA LEU A 485 20.31 -15.96 48.89
C LEU A 485 19.22 -17.01 48.64
N ALA A 486 18.81 -17.75 49.67
CA ALA A 486 17.68 -18.66 49.62
C ALA A 486 16.36 -17.89 49.44
N GLY A 487 16.22 -16.72 50.07
CA GLY A 487 15.09 -15.81 49.89
C GLY A 487 14.98 -15.24 48.48
N ILE A 488 16.08 -14.83 47.85
CA ILE A 488 16.11 -14.33 46.46
C ILE A 488 15.74 -15.45 45.47
N GLN A 489 16.24 -16.67 45.68
CA GLN A 489 15.92 -17.81 44.84
C GLN A 489 14.47 -18.28 45.03
N ALA A 490 13.98 -18.36 46.26
CA ALA A 490 12.58 -18.66 46.55
C ALA A 490 11.64 -17.58 46.01
N ALA A 491 12.01 -16.29 46.11
CA ALA A 491 11.25 -15.19 45.55
C ALA A 491 11.25 -15.22 44.01
N ALA A 492 12.39 -15.50 43.38
CA ALA A 492 12.48 -15.60 41.92
C ALA A 492 11.74 -16.84 41.37
N GLN A 493 11.82 -17.98 42.06
CA GLN A 493 11.07 -19.19 41.71
C GLN A 493 9.57 -19.01 41.95
N ALA A 494 9.17 -18.38 43.05
CA ALA A 494 7.78 -18.01 43.32
C ALA A 494 7.25 -16.99 42.30
N LEU A 495 8.06 -16.04 41.83
CA LEU A 495 7.66 -15.07 40.80
C LEU A 495 7.37 -15.73 39.45
N VAL A 496 8.19 -16.71 39.05
CA VAL A 496 8.01 -17.48 37.82
C VAL A 496 6.83 -18.45 37.94
N ALA A 497 6.58 -19.02 39.13
CA ALA A 497 5.54 -20.01 39.38
C ALA A 497 4.15 -19.43 39.68
N ASN A 498 4.05 -18.27 40.35
CA ASN A 498 2.78 -17.79 40.92
C ASN A 498 2.13 -16.60 40.19
N ASN A 499 2.82 -15.92 39.27
CA ASN A 499 2.33 -14.65 38.69
C ASN A 499 2.10 -14.65 37.17
N HIS A 500 2.29 -15.78 36.47
CA HIS A 500 2.20 -15.82 35.00
C HIS A 500 1.08 -16.73 34.51
N PRO A 501 0.42 -16.39 33.40
CA PRO A 501 -0.58 -17.27 32.80
C PRO A 501 0.12 -18.57 32.36
N GLU A 502 -0.31 -19.72 32.89
CA GLU A 502 0.20 -21.06 32.55
C GLU A 502 0.27 -21.27 31.02
N LYS A 503 -0.66 -20.65 30.29
CA LYS A 503 -0.71 -20.61 28.83
C LYS A 503 0.56 -20.04 28.19
N VAL A 504 1.08 -18.90 28.67
CA VAL A 504 2.29 -18.27 28.10
C VAL A 504 3.52 -19.14 28.38
N LEU A 505 3.59 -19.74 29.57
CA LEU A 505 4.67 -20.67 29.92
C LEU A 505 4.69 -21.92 29.03
N LYS A 506 3.51 -22.46 28.68
CA LYS A 506 3.37 -23.54 27.70
C LYS A 506 3.83 -23.10 26.30
N MET A 507 3.39 -21.94 25.82
CA MET A 507 3.80 -21.40 24.52
C MET A 507 5.32 -21.17 24.42
N LEU A 508 5.96 -20.70 25.49
CA LEU A 508 7.42 -20.51 25.50
C LEU A 508 8.22 -21.82 25.47
N LYS A 509 7.60 -22.95 25.83
CA LYS A 509 8.18 -24.30 25.79
C LYS A 509 7.78 -25.08 24.54
N ASP A 510 6.90 -24.51 23.71
CA ASP A 510 6.37 -25.16 22.51
C ASP A 510 7.48 -25.34 21.45
N PRO A 511 7.56 -26.52 20.80
CA PRO A 511 8.61 -26.81 19.83
C PRO A 511 8.50 -26.04 18.51
N ASP A 512 7.36 -25.40 18.23
CA ASP A 512 7.10 -24.64 17.00
C ASP A 512 7.04 -23.13 17.25
N LEU A 513 6.60 -22.72 18.44
CA LEU A 513 6.34 -21.33 18.84
C LEU A 513 7.29 -20.79 19.92
N GLY A 514 8.00 -21.67 20.62
CA GLY A 514 8.84 -21.31 21.77
C GLY A 514 10.07 -20.48 21.41
N VAL A 515 10.79 -20.06 22.45
CA VAL A 515 11.97 -19.17 22.37
C VAL A 515 13.02 -19.66 21.38
N GLU A 516 13.20 -20.97 21.28
CA GLU A 516 14.23 -21.62 20.46
C GLU A 516 13.72 -22.04 19.07
N ALA A 517 12.40 -22.13 18.90
CA ALA A 517 11.73 -22.52 17.66
C ALA A 517 11.48 -21.33 16.72
N ASP A 518 11.39 -20.13 17.30
CA ASP A 518 11.19 -18.89 16.57
C ASP A 518 12.50 -18.12 16.40
N ILE A 519 13.04 -18.13 15.20
CA ILE A 519 14.25 -17.38 14.88
C ILE A 519 14.07 -15.86 14.94
N ARG A 520 12.85 -15.36 14.79
CA ARG A 520 12.55 -13.94 14.96
C ARG A 520 11.77 -13.72 16.26
N PHE A 521 12.01 -14.55 17.28
CA PHE A 521 11.31 -14.51 18.55
C PHE A 521 11.12 -13.09 19.08
N PRO A 522 9.91 -12.71 19.53
CA PRO A 522 8.66 -13.50 19.59
C PRO A 522 7.72 -13.30 18.39
N GLU A 523 8.22 -13.16 17.16
CA GLU A 523 7.37 -12.88 15.98
C GLU A 523 6.30 -13.94 15.74
N LYS A 524 6.63 -15.24 15.80
CA LYS A 524 5.66 -16.34 15.67
C LYS A 524 4.58 -16.33 16.74
N LEU A 525 4.91 -15.84 17.94
CA LEU A 525 3.91 -15.72 19.02
C LEU A 525 2.84 -14.68 18.72
N LYS A 526 3.11 -13.68 17.87
CA LYS A 526 2.05 -12.77 17.39
C LYS A 526 0.99 -13.49 16.57
N TRP A 527 1.35 -14.62 15.97
CA TRP A 527 0.44 -15.43 15.16
C TRP A 527 -0.36 -16.43 15.99
N ALA A 528 0.06 -16.74 17.23
CA ALA A 528 -0.69 -17.66 18.08
C ALA A 528 -2.12 -17.17 18.37
N PRO A 529 -2.35 -15.89 18.76
CA PRO A 529 -3.70 -15.33 18.83
C PRO A 529 -4.45 -15.37 17.50
N LEU A 530 -3.78 -15.25 16.35
CA LEU A 530 -4.44 -15.37 15.04
C LEU A 530 -4.97 -16.78 14.77
N LYS A 531 -4.22 -17.82 15.15
CA LYS A 531 -4.65 -19.22 15.03
C LYS A 531 -5.78 -19.56 16.00
N GLU A 532 -5.74 -19.01 17.22
CA GLU A 532 -6.76 -19.24 18.25
C GLU A 532 -8.04 -18.43 18.03
N ILE A 533 -7.95 -17.19 17.53
CA ILE A 533 -9.08 -16.39 17.07
C ILE A 533 -9.49 -16.91 15.68
N ASN A 534 -9.89 -18.19 15.66
CA ASN A 534 -10.58 -18.95 14.62
C ASN A 534 -10.50 -18.32 13.21
N ASN A 535 -9.54 -18.76 12.36
CA ASN A 535 -9.37 -18.67 10.89
C ASN A 535 -10.04 -17.54 10.07
N ASN A 536 -10.56 -16.50 10.70
CA ASN A 536 -11.66 -15.71 10.15
C ASN A 536 -11.39 -14.21 10.34
N TRP A 537 -10.12 -13.85 10.59
CA TRP A 537 -9.67 -12.46 10.72
C TRP A 537 -9.84 -11.69 9.40
N GLY A 538 -9.53 -12.33 8.27
CA GLY A 538 -9.64 -11.76 6.93
C GLY A 538 -11.07 -11.79 6.35
N GLN A 539 -11.97 -12.59 6.95
CA GLN A 539 -13.32 -12.76 6.40
C GLN A 539 -14.17 -11.48 6.48
N PRO A 540 -14.21 -10.71 7.59
CA PRO A 540 -14.91 -9.43 7.63
C PRO A 540 -14.43 -8.46 6.56
N PHE A 541 -13.13 -8.43 6.27
CA PHE A 541 -12.57 -7.59 5.20
C PHE A 541 -13.06 -8.04 3.82
N ALA A 542 -12.97 -9.34 3.51
CA ALA A 542 -13.46 -9.86 2.24
C ALA A 542 -14.99 -9.71 2.07
N LEU A 543 -15.77 -9.85 3.14
CA LEU A 543 -17.21 -9.60 3.12
C LEU A 543 -17.53 -8.11 2.98
N TRP A 544 -16.77 -7.24 3.66
CA TRP A 544 -16.89 -5.79 3.49
C TRP A 544 -16.70 -5.41 2.03
N ASP A 545 -15.65 -5.93 1.37
CA ASP A 545 -15.39 -5.69 -0.05
C ASP A 545 -16.50 -6.26 -0.95
N ALA A 546 -17.03 -7.44 -0.62
CA ALA A 546 -18.14 -8.07 -1.35
C ALA A 546 -19.44 -7.25 -1.30
N PHE A 547 -19.92 -6.93 -0.09
CA PHE A 547 -21.10 -6.09 0.09
C PHE A 547 -20.88 -4.69 -0.47
N SER A 548 -19.63 -4.24 -0.43
CA SER A 548 -19.24 -2.99 -1.02
C SER A 548 -19.47 -2.96 -2.53
N GLN A 549 -18.95 -3.95 -3.24
CA GLN A 549 -19.13 -4.07 -4.68
C GLN A 549 -20.63 -4.25 -5.04
N ARG A 550 -21.37 -5.03 -4.25
CA ARG A 550 -22.81 -5.23 -4.41
C ARG A 550 -23.59 -3.93 -4.30
N SER A 551 -23.28 -3.11 -3.30
CA SER A 551 -23.92 -1.80 -3.11
C SER A 551 -23.70 -0.88 -4.32
N LEU A 552 -22.47 -0.80 -4.86
CA LEU A 552 -22.20 0.00 -6.07
C LEU A 552 -22.98 -0.51 -7.28
N THR A 553 -23.01 -1.82 -7.46
CA THR A 553 -23.70 -2.46 -8.59
C THR A 553 -25.21 -2.18 -8.53
N GLN A 554 -25.81 -2.27 -7.35
CA GLN A 554 -27.23 -1.99 -7.16
C GLN A 554 -27.56 -0.49 -7.30
N HIS A 555 -26.69 0.40 -6.82
CA HIS A 555 -26.87 1.84 -7.00
C HIS A 555 -26.77 2.23 -8.49
N ALA A 556 -25.82 1.64 -9.22
CA ALA A 556 -25.72 1.83 -10.68
C ALA A 556 -26.99 1.35 -11.42
N LYS A 557 -27.59 0.22 -10.99
CA LYS A 557 -28.90 -0.23 -11.52
C LYS A 557 -30.02 0.78 -11.21
N ALA A 558 -30.06 1.33 -10.00
CA ALA A 558 -31.03 2.35 -9.63
C ALA A 558 -30.91 3.59 -10.53
N CYS A 559 -29.70 4.11 -10.76
CA CYS A 559 -29.48 5.23 -11.68
C CYS A 559 -30.00 4.92 -13.10
N ILE A 560 -29.87 3.67 -13.57
CA ILE A 560 -30.40 3.26 -14.88
C ILE A 560 -31.91 3.27 -14.89
N PHE A 561 -32.59 2.76 -13.87
CA PHE A 561 -34.05 2.83 -13.79
C PHE A 561 -34.56 4.26 -13.73
N LEU A 562 -33.84 5.16 -13.04
CA LEU A 562 -34.14 6.58 -13.06
C LEU A 562 -34.03 7.18 -14.47
N GLY A 563 -33.00 6.78 -15.23
CA GLY A 563 -32.87 7.12 -16.66
C GLY A 563 -34.02 6.58 -17.52
N ILE A 564 -34.45 5.33 -17.29
CA ILE A 564 -35.58 4.72 -18.00
C ILE A 564 -36.88 5.48 -17.72
N LEU A 565 -37.12 5.88 -16.47
CA LEU A 565 -38.27 6.69 -16.09
C LEU A 565 -38.32 8.03 -16.85
N ALA A 566 -37.18 8.69 -17.02
CA ALA A 566 -37.11 9.92 -17.81
C ALA A 566 -37.49 9.69 -19.29
N VAL A 567 -36.99 8.62 -19.90
CA VAL A 567 -37.32 8.25 -21.29
C VAL A 567 -38.81 7.91 -21.45
N LEU A 568 -39.39 7.17 -20.49
CA LEU A 568 -40.82 6.85 -20.50
C LEU A 568 -41.68 8.10 -20.31
N ALA A 569 -41.28 9.06 -19.47
CA ALA A 569 -41.95 10.35 -19.35
C ALA A 569 -41.96 11.12 -20.68
N MET A 570 -40.87 11.08 -21.44
CA MET A 570 -40.81 11.67 -22.79
C MET A 570 -41.76 10.95 -23.76
N ALA A 571 -41.81 9.62 -23.73
CA ALA A 571 -42.73 8.85 -24.56
C ALA A 571 -44.20 9.20 -24.26
N ILE A 572 -44.59 9.30 -22.98
CA ILE A 572 -45.93 9.75 -22.56
C ILE A 572 -46.24 11.13 -23.14
N TYR A 573 -45.29 12.07 -23.05
CA TYR A 573 -45.45 13.41 -23.60
C TYR A 573 -45.65 13.40 -25.13
N LEU A 574 -44.87 12.61 -25.87
CA LEU A 574 -44.99 12.46 -27.32
C LEU A 574 -46.35 11.88 -27.71
N PHE A 575 -46.84 10.87 -26.99
CA PHE A 575 -48.16 10.31 -27.23
C PHE A 575 -49.28 11.31 -26.91
N ALA A 576 -49.17 12.07 -25.82
CA ALA A 576 -50.15 13.10 -25.48
C ALA A 576 -50.23 14.19 -26.59
N GLN A 577 -49.08 14.60 -27.12
CA GLN A 577 -49.03 15.55 -28.25
C GLN A 577 -49.59 14.94 -29.54
N ALA A 578 -49.26 13.68 -29.83
CA ALA A 578 -49.82 12.99 -31.00
C ALA A 578 -51.34 12.87 -30.92
N HIS A 579 -51.88 12.63 -29.72
CA HIS A 579 -53.32 12.58 -29.48
C HIS A 579 -53.99 13.93 -29.78
N SER A 580 -53.39 15.03 -29.30
CA SER A 580 -53.85 16.40 -29.57
C SER A 580 -53.85 16.74 -31.07
N MET A 581 -52.85 16.25 -31.83
CA MET A 581 -52.71 16.54 -33.26
C MET A 581 -53.61 15.71 -34.20
N GLY A 582 -54.15 14.58 -33.74
CA GLY A 582 -54.99 13.66 -34.53
C GLY A 582 -54.23 12.89 -35.63
N GLN A 583 -54.95 12.23 -36.55
CA GLN A 583 -54.43 11.33 -37.61
C GLN A 583 -53.52 11.98 -38.68
N LYS A 584 -53.07 13.21 -38.48
CA LYS A 584 -52.22 13.92 -39.44
C LYS A 584 -50.80 13.34 -39.44
N HIS A 585 -50.06 13.56 -40.53
CA HIS A 585 -48.67 13.10 -40.72
C HIS A 585 -47.74 13.45 -39.53
N GLY A 586 -47.97 14.58 -38.85
CA GLY A 586 -47.24 14.96 -37.64
C GLY A 586 -47.53 14.06 -36.43
N GLY A 587 -48.80 13.73 -36.18
CA GLY A 587 -49.21 12.83 -35.10
C GLY A 587 -48.70 11.40 -35.29
N LEU A 588 -48.73 10.88 -36.53
CA LEU A 588 -48.16 9.57 -36.88
C LEU A 588 -46.65 9.48 -36.60
N ARG A 589 -45.88 10.54 -36.93
CA ARG A 589 -44.44 10.59 -36.64
C ARG A 589 -44.15 10.62 -35.14
N LEU A 590 -44.92 11.39 -34.36
CA LEU A 590 -44.80 11.45 -32.90
C LEU A 590 -45.10 10.11 -32.23
N ILE A 591 -46.11 9.37 -32.71
CA ILE A 591 -46.38 7.99 -32.25
C ILE A 591 -45.20 7.07 -32.58
N GLY A 592 -44.63 7.18 -33.79
CA GLY A 592 -43.46 6.40 -34.18
C GLY A 592 -42.28 6.62 -33.23
N TYR A 593 -41.96 7.89 -32.93
CA TYR A 593 -40.88 8.23 -31.99
C TYR A 593 -41.18 7.80 -30.55
N GLY A 594 -42.39 8.05 -30.05
CA GLY A 594 -42.80 7.61 -28.71
C GLY A 594 -42.75 6.09 -28.56
N SER A 595 -43.17 5.35 -29.59
CA SER A 595 -43.13 3.87 -29.62
C SER A 595 -41.69 3.36 -29.65
N GLY A 596 -40.80 4.02 -30.40
CA GLY A 596 -39.37 3.72 -30.38
C GLY A 596 -38.75 3.92 -28.99
N LEU A 597 -39.04 5.03 -28.32
CA LEU A 597 -38.56 5.29 -26.95
C LEU A 597 -39.11 4.29 -25.95
N LEU A 598 -40.40 3.94 -26.04
CA LEU A 598 -41.02 2.91 -25.20
C LEU A 598 -40.32 1.55 -25.40
N MET A 599 -40.09 1.13 -26.64
CA MET A 599 -39.38 -0.12 -26.93
C MET A 599 -37.97 -0.14 -26.36
N ILE A 600 -37.20 0.95 -26.50
CA ILE A 600 -35.86 1.08 -25.91
C ILE A 600 -35.93 0.97 -24.39
N ALA A 601 -36.85 1.70 -23.75
CA ALA A 601 -37.05 1.68 -22.31
C ALA A 601 -37.39 0.26 -21.80
N VAL A 602 -38.28 -0.46 -22.48
CA VAL A 602 -38.66 -1.83 -22.14
C VAL A 602 -37.48 -2.78 -22.31
N VAL A 603 -36.77 -2.75 -23.44
CA VAL A 603 -35.60 -3.62 -23.68
C VAL A 603 -34.52 -3.37 -22.63
N CYS A 604 -34.19 -2.11 -22.35
CA CYS A 604 -33.19 -1.77 -21.33
C CYS A 604 -33.64 -2.16 -19.92
N GLY A 605 -34.90 -1.95 -19.57
CA GLY A 605 -35.46 -2.34 -18.28
C GLY A 605 -35.39 -3.86 -18.08
N VAL A 606 -35.84 -4.62 -19.08
CA VAL A 606 -35.77 -6.08 -19.10
C VAL A 606 -34.33 -6.55 -18.98
N MET A 607 -33.40 -6.05 -19.80
CA MET A 607 -31.97 -6.43 -19.72
C MET A 607 -31.31 -6.09 -18.38
N THR A 608 -31.78 -5.04 -17.69
CA THR A 608 -31.24 -4.65 -16.37
C THR A 608 -31.78 -5.53 -15.24
N LEU A 609 -33.04 -5.95 -15.32
CA LEU A 609 -33.69 -6.86 -14.36
C LEU A 609 -33.40 -8.35 -14.62
N TRP A 610 -33.05 -8.70 -15.85
CA TRP A 610 -32.88 -10.09 -16.29
C TRP A 610 -31.99 -10.91 -15.35
N PRO A 611 -30.78 -10.45 -14.96
CA PRO A 611 -29.91 -11.25 -14.11
C PRO A 611 -30.53 -11.53 -12.73
N ASP A 612 -31.14 -10.51 -12.10
CA ASP A 612 -31.70 -10.63 -10.75
C ASP A 612 -32.93 -11.55 -10.68
N LEU A 613 -33.72 -11.59 -11.76
CA LEU A 613 -34.91 -12.45 -11.88
C LEU A 613 -34.55 -13.94 -12.00
N PHE A 614 -33.44 -14.27 -12.65
CA PHE A 614 -32.99 -15.67 -12.79
C PHE A 614 -32.14 -16.12 -11.60
N GLU A 615 -31.34 -15.23 -11.00
CA GLU A 615 -30.46 -15.54 -9.86
C GLU A 615 -31.26 -15.87 -8.58
N THR A 616 -32.48 -15.33 -8.43
CA THR A 616 -33.38 -15.60 -7.30
C THR A 616 -34.04 -16.99 -7.34
N TYR A 617 -33.94 -17.74 -8.45
CA TYR A 617 -34.53 -19.08 -8.58
C TYR A 617 -33.55 -20.20 -8.17
N GLU A 618 -32.25 -20.07 -8.44
CA GLU A 618 -31.24 -21.09 -8.11
C GLU A 618 -30.53 -20.86 -6.76
N GLY A 619 -30.44 -19.61 -6.27
CA GLY A 619 -29.60 -19.23 -5.12
C GLY A 619 -30.09 -19.57 -3.71
N ARG A 620 -31.28 -20.18 -3.53
CA ARG A 620 -31.90 -20.34 -2.20
C ARG A 620 -31.37 -21.53 -1.36
N LYS A 621 -30.48 -22.38 -1.90
CA LYS A 621 -29.95 -23.59 -1.21
C LYS A 621 -28.44 -23.61 -0.94
N ALA A 622 -27.62 -22.71 -1.49
CA ALA A 622 -26.16 -22.71 -1.29
C ALA A 622 -25.68 -21.49 -0.49
N LYS A 623 -24.63 -21.63 0.34
CA LYS A 623 -23.92 -20.47 0.92
C LYS A 623 -23.46 -19.59 -0.23
N SER A 624 -23.79 -18.29 -0.21
CA SER A 624 -23.51 -17.41 -1.34
C SER A 624 -22.00 -17.38 -1.67
N PRO A 625 -21.61 -17.26 -2.95
CA PRO A 625 -20.20 -17.26 -3.39
C PRO A 625 -19.32 -16.29 -2.60
N GLU A 626 -19.88 -15.16 -2.14
CA GLU A 626 -19.17 -14.16 -1.34
C GLU A 626 -18.68 -14.70 0.01
N TYR A 627 -19.51 -15.47 0.71
CA TYR A 627 -19.11 -16.06 1.99
C TYR A 627 -18.07 -17.17 1.82
N GLN A 628 -18.19 -17.94 0.75
CA GLN A 628 -17.19 -18.98 0.41
C GLN A 628 -15.84 -18.34 0.07
N ALA A 629 -15.85 -17.31 -0.78
CA ALA A 629 -14.66 -16.55 -1.16
C ALA A 629 -14.00 -15.89 0.05
N ALA A 630 -14.80 -15.33 0.97
CA ALA A 630 -14.31 -14.67 2.17
C ALA A 630 -13.69 -15.65 3.18
N GLY A 631 -14.22 -16.87 3.29
CA GLY A 631 -13.59 -17.92 4.10
C GLY A 631 -12.24 -18.35 3.52
N LYS A 632 -12.21 -18.64 2.21
CA LYS A 632 -10.97 -18.98 1.50
C LYS A 632 -9.91 -17.89 1.54
N TYR A 633 -10.34 -16.64 1.45
CA TYR A 633 -9.42 -15.51 1.55
C TYR A 633 -8.80 -15.44 2.94
N ALA A 634 -9.59 -15.66 3.99
CA ALA A 634 -9.08 -15.62 5.36
C ALA A 634 -8.03 -16.71 5.62
N ASP A 635 -8.26 -17.94 5.11
CA ASP A 635 -7.29 -19.04 5.19
C ASP A 635 -6.01 -18.73 4.40
N GLY A 636 -6.15 -18.28 3.15
CA GLY A 636 -5.02 -17.93 2.27
C GLY A 636 -4.21 -16.75 2.81
N ALA A 637 -4.88 -15.70 3.30
CA ALA A 637 -4.22 -14.56 3.91
C ALA A 637 -3.50 -14.95 5.20
N LEU A 638 -4.08 -15.79 6.06
CA LEU A 638 -3.38 -16.26 7.27
C LEU A 638 -2.06 -16.96 6.91
N LYS A 639 -2.07 -17.86 5.92
CA LYS A 639 -0.88 -18.56 5.43
C LYS A 639 0.14 -17.63 4.80
N LEU A 640 -0.32 -16.62 4.05
CA LEU A 640 0.56 -15.57 3.52
C LEU A 640 1.29 -14.82 4.64
N TRP A 641 0.56 -14.46 5.71
CA TRP A 641 1.10 -13.77 6.87
C TRP A 641 2.05 -14.64 7.70
N THR A 642 1.88 -15.96 7.70
CA THR A 642 2.83 -16.90 8.31
C THR A 642 4.00 -17.28 7.39
N GLU A 643 4.13 -16.62 6.23
CA GLU A 643 5.15 -16.87 5.20
C GLU A 643 5.04 -18.27 4.54
N ASP A 644 3.90 -18.96 4.69
CA ASP A 644 3.58 -20.26 4.08
C ASP A 644 3.06 -20.08 2.64
N TYR A 645 3.86 -19.41 1.80
CA TYR A 645 3.45 -18.94 0.48
C TYR A 645 2.87 -20.03 -0.42
N ARG A 646 3.46 -21.24 -0.41
CA ARG A 646 2.99 -22.37 -1.24
C ARG A 646 1.59 -22.83 -0.86
N GLU A 647 1.27 -22.85 0.43
CA GLU A 647 -0.03 -23.28 0.91
C GLU A 647 -1.09 -22.18 0.79
N ALA A 648 -0.68 -20.91 0.71
CA ALA A 648 -1.55 -19.77 0.52
C ALA A 648 -2.14 -19.70 -0.90
N ILE A 649 -1.35 -20.07 -1.93
CA ILE A 649 -1.72 -20.01 -3.35
C ILE A 649 -3.09 -20.65 -3.65
N PRO A 650 -3.36 -21.93 -3.34
CA PRO A 650 -4.61 -22.58 -3.74
C PRO A 650 -5.86 -21.95 -3.10
N ASP A 651 -5.76 -21.44 -1.87
CA ASP A 651 -6.88 -20.76 -1.21
C ASP A 651 -7.15 -19.38 -1.84
N LEU A 652 -6.10 -18.63 -2.17
CA LEU A 652 -6.21 -17.33 -2.84
C LEU A 652 -6.71 -17.47 -4.30
N GLU A 653 -6.25 -18.48 -5.03
CA GLU A 653 -6.77 -18.81 -6.36
C GLU A 653 -8.27 -19.12 -6.30
N LYS A 654 -8.70 -19.93 -5.31
CA LYS A 654 -10.12 -20.23 -5.13
C LYS A 654 -10.95 -19.00 -4.78
N THR A 655 -10.40 -18.08 -3.99
CA THR A 655 -11.02 -16.78 -3.73
C THR A 655 -11.23 -15.98 -5.01
N ILE A 656 -10.21 -15.93 -5.88
CA ILE A 656 -10.28 -15.21 -7.16
C ILE A 656 -11.23 -15.89 -8.14
N GLU A 657 -11.29 -17.22 -8.17
CA GLU A 657 -12.26 -17.97 -8.97
C GLU A 657 -13.70 -17.59 -8.58
N LEU A 658 -13.97 -17.48 -7.28
CA LEU A 658 -15.29 -17.09 -6.75
C LEU A 658 -15.57 -15.59 -6.88
N ARG A 659 -14.53 -14.74 -6.78
CA ARG A 659 -14.62 -13.27 -6.87
C ARG A 659 -13.47 -12.69 -7.69
N PRO A 660 -13.56 -12.68 -9.04
CA PRO A 660 -12.47 -12.24 -9.91
C PRO A 660 -12.03 -10.78 -9.74
N ASN A 661 -12.92 -9.92 -9.22
CA ASN A 661 -12.67 -8.50 -9.00
C ASN A 661 -12.23 -8.19 -7.56
N PHE A 662 -11.85 -9.18 -6.75
CA PHE A 662 -11.37 -8.92 -5.40
C PHE A 662 -9.89 -8.51 -5.41
N THR A 663 -9.63 -7.20 -5.50
CA THR A 663 -8.29 -6.62 -5.68
C THR A 663 -7.26 -7.13 -4.69
N GLN A 664 -7.58 -7.18 -3.39
CA GLN A 664 -6.60 -7.60 -2.39
C GLN A 664 -6.19 -9.06 -2.55
N ALA A 665 -7.13 -9.96 -2.87
CA ALA A 665 -6.80 -11.36 -3.13
C ALA A 665 -5.87 -11.51 -4.35
N GLN A 666 -6.03 -10.68 -5.38
CA GLN A 666 -5.11 -10.63 -6.53
C GLN A 666 -3.69 -10.26 -6.08
N LEU A 667 -3.54 -9.22 -5.26
CA LEU A 667 -2.24 -8.74 -4.77
C LEU A 667 -1.57 -9.71 -3.79
N ASP A 668 -2.36 -10.33 -2.92
CA ASP A 668 -1.90 -11.36 -1.99
C ASP A 668 -1.41 -12.60 -2.77
N LEU A 669 -2.10 -12.97 -3.86
CA LEU A 669 -1.67 -14.05 -4.74
C LEU A 669 -0.36 -13.70 -5.47
N VAL A 670 -0.23 -12.47 -5.99
CA VAL A 670 1.03 -11.98 -6.59
C VAL A 670 2.18 -12.12 -5.59
N THR A 671 1.96 -11.72 -4.33
CA THR A 671 2.96 -11.84 -3.26
C THR A 671 3.34 -13.30 -3.00
N ALA A 672 2.35 -14.20 -2.91
CA ALA A 672 2.59 -15.62 -2.70
C ALA A 672 3.37 -16.26 -3.85
N LEU A 673 2.97 -16.00 -5.10
CA LEU A 673 3.62 -16.52 -6.32
C LEU A 673 5.06 -16.02 -6.45
N ALA A 674 5.30 -14.73 -6.17
CA ALA A 674 6.63 -14.13 -6.25
C ALA A 674 7.62 -14.79 -5.27
N ASN A 675 7.17 -15.14 -4.06
CA ASN A 675 8.01 -15.70 -2.99
C ASN A 675 8.13 -17.23 -3.00
N ALA A 676 7.11 -17.98 -3.43
CA ALA A 676 7.01 -19.43 -3.20
C ALA A 676 8.20 -20.30 -3.65
N LYS A 677 8.99 -19.84 -4.63
CA LYS A 677 10.18 -20.53 -5.15
C LYS A 677 11.38 -19.59 -5.38
N SER A 678 11.31 -18.33 -4.94
CA SER A 678 12.40 -17.38 -5.12
C SER A 678 13.53 -17.65 -4.12
N SER A 679 14.79 -17.52 -4.57
CA SER A 679 15.97 -17.51 -3.70
C SER A 679 16.01 -16.29 -2.76
N GLN A 680 15.22 -15.26 -3.07
CA GLN A 680 15.08 -14.02 -2.30
C GLN A 680 13.83 -14.01 -1.40
N SER A 681 13.17 -15.17 -1.23
CA SER A 681 11.97 -15.26 -0.39
C SER A 681 12.22 -14.66 1.00
N GLY A 682 11.41 -13.69 1.42
CA GLY A 682 11.52 -12.98 2.69
C GLY A 682 12.71 -12.01 2.83
N GLU A 683 13.33 -11.60 1.72
CA GLU A 683 14.26 -10.46 1.70
C GLU A 683 13.49 -9.13 1.62
N PRO A 684 14.07 -8.00 2.10
CA PRO A 684 13.39 -6.70 2.09
C PRO A 684 13.13 -6.16 0.68
N TYR A 685 13.85 -6.64 -0.33
CA TYR A 685 13.67 -6.28 -1.73
C TYR A 685 13.87 -7.51 -2.63
N MET A 686 13.01 -7.66 -3.63
CA MET A 686 12.99 -8.83 -4.52
C MET A 686 13.25 -8.39 -5.97
N SER A 687 14.43 -8.74 -6.48
CA SER A 687 14.82 -8.56 -7.89
C SER A 687 14.49 -9.80 -8.73
N LEU A 688 14.50 -10.98 -8.11
CA LEU A 688 14.40 -12.28 -8.75
C LEU A 688 13.15 -13.02 -8.24
N PRO A 689 11.94 -12.63 -8.68
CA PRO A 689 10.73 -13.38 -8.37
C PRO A 689 10.78 -14.77 -9.04
N THR A 690 9.85 -15.66 -8.67
CA THR A 690 9.72 -16.96 -9.33
C THR A 690 9.59 -16.81 -10.86
N LYS A 691 10.64 -17.20 -11.61
CA LYS A 691 10.78 -16.98 -13.06
C LYS A 691 9.62 -17.51 -13.89
N ASP A 692 9.06 -18.66 -13.53
CA ASP A 692 7.96 -19.30 -14.28
C ASP A 692 6.59 -18.71 -14.00
N GLU A 693 6.44 -17.91 -12.94
CA GLU A 693 5.17 -17.30 -12.56
C GLU A 693 5.00 -15.87 -13.11
N LEU A 694 6.00 -15.31 -13.81
CA LEU A 694 5.96 -13.92 -14.32
C LEU A 694 4.67 -13.58 -15.08
N GLY A 695 4.16 -14.50 -15.91
CA GLY A 695 2.90 -14.29 -16.62
C GLY A 695 1.69 -14.18 -15.69
N ASN A 696 1.65 -14.98 -14.62
CA ASN A 696 0.60 -14.90 -13.60
C ASN A 696 0.74 -13.62 -12.77
N LEU A 697 1.96 -13.22 -12.39
CA LEU A 697 2.22 -11.96 -11.68
C LEU A 697 1.66 -10.75 -12.45
N ILE A 698 2.03 -10.63 -13.72
CA ILE A 698 1.57 -9.55 -14.62
C ILE A 698 0.05 -9.59 -14.76
N LYS A 699 -0.54 -10.77 -14.98
CA LYS A 699 -1.99 -10.94 -15.15
C LYS A 699 -2.76 -10.46 -13.92
N HIS A 700 -2.37 -10.91 -12.74
CA HIS A 700 -3.10 -10.63 -11.50
C HIS A 700 -2.90 -9.18 -11.04
N GLU A 701 -1.70 -8.62 -11.20
CA GLU A 701 -1.44 -7.21 -10.88
C GLU A 701 -2.12 -6.24 -11.87
N THR A 702 -2.10 -6.56 -13.18
CA THR A 702 -2.88 -5.80 -14.18
C THR A 702 -4.36 -5.80 -13.84
N LYS A 703 -4.91 -6.97 -13.47
CA LYS A 703 -6.32 -7.08 -13.08
C LYS A 703 -6.64 -6.26 -11.83
N ALA A 704 -5.73 -6.23 -10.84
CA ALA A 704 -5.89 -5.41 -9.66
C ALA A 704 -5.93 -3.90 -9.99
N LEU A 705 -5.04 -3.42 -10.87
CA LEU A 705 -5.04 -2.03 -11.35
C LEU A 705 -6.31 -1.68 -12.13
N GLU A 706 -6.78 -2.56 -13.00
CA GLU A 706 -8.04 -2.38 -13.73
C GLU A 706 -9.22 -2.22 -12.77
N VAL A 707 -9.32 -3.08 -11.74
CA VAL A 707 -10.40 -3.01 -10.75
C VAL A 707 -10.30 -1.73 -9.93
N LEU A 708 -9.10 -1.33 -9.47
CA LEU A 708 -8.90 -0.06 -8.75
C LEU A 708 -9.36 1.13 -9.59
N LYS A 709 -8.95 1.19 -10.86
CA LYS A 709 -9.33 2.25 -11.79
C LYS A 709 -10.84 2.26 -12.06
N ALA A 710 -11.43 1.09 -12.28
CA ALA A 710 -12.87 0.95 -12.47
C ALA A 710 -13.65 1.40 -11.21
N ASN A 711 -13.05 1.20 -10.03
CA ASN A 711 -13.55 1.64 -8.73
C ASN A 711 -13.11 3.08 -8.33
N GLY A 712 -12.46 3.81 -9.24
CA GLY A 712 -12.17 5.25 -9.09
C GLY A 712 -11.04 5.56 -8.14
N TYR A 713 -10.28 4.55 -7.75
CA TYR A 713 -9.05 4.72 -6.99
C TYR A 713 -7.93 5.22 -7.90
N ALA A 714 -6.98 5.93 -7.32
CA ALA A 714 -5.73 6.23 -8.01
C ALA A 714 -4.93 4.94 -8.21
N GLU A 715 -4.15 4.89 -9.28
CA GLU A 715 -3.26 3.76 -9.52
C GLU A 715 -2.05 3.87 -8.59
N PRO A 716 -1.82 2.91 -7.68
CA PRO A 716 -0.71 2.98 -6.76
C PRO A 716 0.61 2.96 -7.53
N THR A 717 1.45 3.96 -7.29
CA THR A 717 2.77 4.10 -7.95
C THR A 717 3.68 2.92 -7.67
N LYS A 718 3.56 2.29 -6.49
CA LYS A 718 4.24 1.03 -6.16
C LYS A 718 3.80 -0.11 -7.09
N MET A 719 2.51 -0.32 -7.29
CA MET A 719 2.00 -1.40 -8.16
C MET A 719 2.38 -1.18 -9.62
N LEU A 720 2.37 0.07 -10.10
CA LEU A 720 2.84 0.36 -11.45
C LEU A 720 4.34 0.08 -11.61
N ASN A 721 5.14 0.35 -10.58
CA ASN A 721 6.56 0.03 -10.59
C ASN A 721 6.80 -1.49 -10.60
N ASP A 722 6.08 -2.23 -9.76
CA ASP A 722 6.20 -3.69 -9.66
C ASP A 722 5.73 -4.36 -10.96
N LEU A 723 4.59 -3.93 -11.52
CA LEU A 723 4.09 -4.38 -12.82
C LEU A 723 5.11 -4.11 -13.94
N GLY A 724 5.60 -2.87 -14.05
CA GLY A 724 6.59 -2.52 -15.08
C GLY A 724 7.87 -3.35 -14.95
N PHE A 725 8.27 -3.69 -13.72
CA PHE A 725 9.42 -4.54 -13.46
C PHE A 725 9.17 -5.99 -13.89
N TYR A 726 8.01 -6.57 -13.57
CA TYR A 726 7.65 -7.91 -14.04
C TYR A 726 7.51 -7.98 -15.56
N GLU A 727 6.91 -6.95 -16.19
CA GLU A 727 6.84 -6.82 -17.66
C GLU A 727 8.25 -6.79 -18.29
N LEU A 728 9.17 -6.00 -17.72
CA LEU A 728 10.55 -5.93 -18.17
C LEU A 728 11.22 -7.31 -18.05
N LEU A 729 11.13 -7.96 -16.90
CA LEU A 729 11.70 -9.29 -16.67
C LEU A 729 11.15 -10.34 -17.64
N GLN A 730 9.84 -10.33 -17.90
CA GLN A 730 9.22 -11.22 -18.89
C GLN A 730 9.73 -10.93 -20.31
N ALA A 731 9.87 -9.65 -20.67
CA ALA A 731 10.39 -9.23 -21.96
C ALA A 731 11.86 -9.62 -22.16
N LEU A 732 12.71 -9.47 -21.13
CA LEU A 732 14.10 -9.91 -21.14
C LEU A 732 14.20 -11.42 -21.37
N ARG A 733 13.46 -12.21 -20.57
CA ARG A 733 13.41 -13.68 -20.72
C ARG A 733 12.94 -14.10 -22.13
N GLY A 734 11.89 -13.45 -22.63
CA GLY A 734 11.30 -13.73 -23.93
C GLY A 734 12.05 -13.13 -25.12
N LYS A 735 13.14 -12.38 -24.90
CA LYS A 735 13.88 -11.63 -25.93
C LYS A 735 12.94 -10.73 -26.76
N ASN A 736 11.94 -10.15 -26.13
CA ASN A 736 10.86 -9.43 -26.78
C ASN A 736 11.02 -7.91 -26.61
N LEU A 737 11.55 -7.23 -27.63
CA LEU A 737 11.76 -5.78 -27.60
C LEU A 737 10.43 -4.99 -27.49
N LEU A 738 9.32 -5.50 -28.05
CA LEU A 738 8.00 -4.87 -27.88
C LEU A 738 7.54 -4.93 -26.42
N GLY A 739 7.85 -6.04 -25.72
CA GLY A 739 7.60 -6.15 -24.28
C GLY A 739 8.42 -5.16 -23.45
N VAL A 740 9.66 -4.88 -23.86
CA VAL A 740 10.49 -3.83 -23.22
C VAL A 740 9.83 -2.46 -23.41
N GLN A 741 9.32 -2.15 -24.61
CA GLN A 741 8.59 -0.90 -24.88
C GLN A 741 7.29 -0.77 -24.06
N GLN A 742 6.59 -1.89 -23.83
CA GLN A 742 5.44 -1.91 -22.91
C GLN A 742 5.88 -1.53 -21.48
N SER A 743 6.93 -2.16 -20.96
CA SER A 743 7.45 -1.86 -19.62
C SER A 743 7.88 -0.39 -19.47
N LEU A 744 8.49 0.21 -20.51
CA LEU A 744 8.83 1.63 -20.55
C LEU A 744 7.60 2.52 -20.40
N GLY A 745 6.51 2.21 -21.12
CA GLY A 745 5.25 2.92 -21.00
C GLY A 745 4.66 2.85 -19.58
N THR A 746 4.76 1.69 -18.94
CA THR A 746 4.32 1.48 -17.55
C THR A 746 5.16 2.31 -16.57
N PHE A 747 6.49 2.30 -16.69
CA PHE A 747 7.37 3.11 -15.83
C PHE A 747 7.20 4.62 -16.03
N GLN A 748 7.02 5.09 -17.27
CA GLN A 748 6.73 6.50 -17.56
C GLN A 748 5.39 6.94 -16.98
N ARG A 749 4.40 6.04 -16.93
CA ARG A 749 3.14 6.28 -16.22
C ARG A 749 3.36 6.36 -14.71
N ALA A 750 4.12 5.43 -14.13
CA ALA A 750 4.47 5.44 -12.71
C ALA A 750 5.19 6.73 -12.31
N GLN A 751 6.18 7.18 -13.09
CA GLN A 751 6.97 8.38 -12.83
C GLN A 751 6.12 9.66 -12.84
N ARG A 752 5.20 9.78 -13.81
CA ARG A 752 4.27 10.92 -13.91
C ARG A 752 3.31 11.00 -12.72
N LEU A 753 2.93 9.87 -12.14
CA LEU A 753 2.08 9.83 -10.95
C LEU A 753 2.89 10.01 -9.66
N ALA A 754 4.15 9.60 -9.66
CA ALA A 754 5.03 9.70 -8.49
C ALA A 754 5.64 11.09 -8.29
N SER A 755 5.74 11.93 -9.33
CA SER A 755 6.22 13.32 -9.20
C SER A 755 5.42 14.14 -8.20
N ASP A 756 4.17 13.76 -8.00
CA ASP A 756 3.21 14.44 -7.12
C ASP A 756 3.24 13.86 -5.69
N THR A 757 4.08 12.84 -5.44
CA THR A 757 4.14 12.11 -4.15
C THR A 757 5.40 12.47 -3.39
N GLY A 758 5.31 12.79 -2.08
CA GLY A 758 6.46 13.10 -1.23
C GLY A 758 7.36 11.91 -0.85
N ASN A 759 7.32 10.79 -1.58
CA ASN A 759 8.08 9.58 -1.27
C ASN A 759 9.34 9.45 -2.15
N GLU A 760 10.43 10.07 -1.71
CA GLU A 760 11.70 10.12 -2.43
C GLU A 760 12.28 8.74 -2.77
N THR A 761 12.20 7.77 -1.84
CA THR A 761 12.68 6.40 -2.06
C THR A 761 11.93 5.72 -3.20
N ARG A 762 10.60 5.88 -3.24
CA ARG A 762 9.77 5.33 -4.33
C ARG A 762 10.07 5.99 -5.66
N GLN A 763 10.22 7.32 -5.68
CA GLN A 763 10.59 8.03 -6.90
C GLN A 763 11.96 7.59 -7.42
N ALA A 764 12.94 7.39 -6.52
CA ALA A 764 14.27 6.91 -6.88
C ALA A 764 14.22 5.52 -7.52
N LEU A 765 13.43 4.60 -6.94
CA LEU A 765 13.25 3.25 -7.48
C LEU A 765 12.58 3.24 -8.85
N ILE A 766 11.51 4.03 -9.03
CA ILE A 766 10.82 4.16 -10.32
C ILE A 766 11.77 4.68 -11.40
N ARG A 767 12.59 5.69 -11.08
CA ARG A 767 13.58 6.26 -12.01
C ARG A 767 14.69 5.27 -12.35
N TRP A 768 15.15 4.50 -11.36
CA TRP A 768 16.11 3.42 -11.58
C TRP A 768 15.57 2.36 -12.54
N ASN A 769 14.38 1.84 -12.27
CA ASN A 769 13.75 0.82 -13.10
C ASN A 769 13.44 1.33 -14.52
N LEU A 770 13.02 2.59 -14.66
CA LEU A 770 12.87 3.25 -15.95
C LEU A 770 14.20 3.31 -16.72
N ALA A 771 15.29 3.69 -16.06
CA ALA A 771 16.61 3.74 -16.69
C ALA A 771 17.11 2.35 -17.11
N LEU A 772 16.82 1.32 -16.31
CA LEU A 772 17.12 -0.07 -16.66
C LEU A 772 16.36 -0.51 -17.91
N ALA A 773 15.07 -0.18 -18.02
CA ALA A 773 14.27 -0.47 -19.21
C ALA A 773 14.78 0.31 -20.45
N GLN A 774 15.26 1.55 -20.28
CA GLN A 774 15.86 2.35 -21.37
C GLN A 774 17.20 1.78 -21.85
N LEU A 775 17.99 1.23 -20.93
CA LEU A 775 19.17 0.45 -21.30
C LEU A 775 18.77 -0.78 -22.10
N ALA A 776 17.79 -1.55 -21.60
CA ALA A 776 17.31 -2.77 -22.26
C ALA A 776 16.75 -2.51 -23.67
N SER A 777 16.07 -1.38 -23.89
CA SER A 777 15.56 -1.01 -25.21
C SER A 777 16.66 -0.60 -26.19
N GLY A 778 17.85 -0.27 -25.69
CA GLY A 778 18.96 0.27 -26.47
C GLY A 778 18.82 1.76 -26.80
N GLU A 779 17.82 2.45 -26.23
CA GLU A 779 17.67 3.92 -26.33
C GLU A 779 18.84 4.66 -25.68
N ARG A 780 19.45 4.05 -24.66
CA ARG A 780 20.63 4.58 -23.97
C ARG A 780 21.75 3.56 -23.94
N ARG A 781 22.99 4.07 -23.94
CA ARG A 781 24.21 3.26 -23.77
C ARG A 781 24.71 3.25 -22.33
N GLU A 782 24.19 4.13 -21.47
CA GLU A 782 24.57 4.28 -20.07
C GLU A 782 23.40 4.80 -19.23
N VAL A 783 23.48 4.60 -17.92
CA VAL A 783 22.52 5.16 -16.95
C VAL A 783 22.90 6.62 -16.71
N ASP A 784 21.90 7.49 -16.57
CA ASP A 784 22.16 8.86 -16.14
C ASP A 784 22.70 8.84 -14.70
N ILE A 785 23.88 9.44 -14.48
CA ILE A 785 24.50 9.50 -13.16
C ILE A 785 23.61 10.20 -12.12
N ALA A 786 22.71 11.10 -12.54
CA ALA A 786 21.73 11.71 -11.66
C ALA A 786 20.74 10.68 -11.08
N VAL A 787 20.34 9.68 -11.88
CA VAL A 787 19.47 8.58 -11.43
C VAL A 787 20.21 7.69 -10.42
N ALA A 788 21.46 7.33 -10.72
CA ALA A 788 22.30 6.57 -9.80
C ALA A 788 22.51 7.32 -8.47
N ARG A 789 22.77 8.64 -8.53
CA ARG A 789 22.88 9.50 -7.34
C ARG A 789 21.59 9.60 -6.54
N GLN A 790 20.44 9.63 -7.21
CA GLN A 790 19.16 9.67 -6.51
C GLN A 790 18.86 8.35 -5.78
N LEU A 791 19.15 7.20 -6.41
CA LEU A 791 19.05 5.91 -5.72
C LEU A 791 20.03 5.83 -4.55
N ALA A 792 21.27 6.28 -4.74
CA ALA A 792 22.27 6.39 -3.68
C ALA A 792 21.83 7.29 -2.52
N ALA A 793 21.18 8.42 -2.81
CA ALA A 793 20.71 9.39 -1.82
C ALA A 793 19.63 8.82 -0.89
N THR A 794 18.96 7.73 -1.26
CA THR A 794 18.04 7.02 -0.35
C THR A 794 18.76 6.47 0.89
N GLN A 795 20.08 6.24 0.80
CA GLN A 795 20.91 5.56 1.80
C GLN A 795 20.43 4.15 2.18
N VAL A 796 19.52 3.58 1.38
CA VAL A 796 18.99 2.25 1.61
C VAL A 796 19.88 1.21 0.91
N ARG A 797 20.86 0.67 1.65
CA ARG A 797 21.87 -0.27 1.13
C ARG A 797 21.26 -1.42 0.33
N HIS A 798 20.15 -2.00 0.79
CA HIS A 798 19.51 -3.12 0.10
C HIS A 798 18.97 -2.76 -1.29
N LEU A 799 18.45 -1.56 -1.48
CA LEU A 799 18.00 -1.10 -2.80
C LEU A 799 19.19 -0.88 -3.74
N ILE A 800 20.23 -0.23 -3.26
CA ILE A 800 21.44 0.10 -4.05
C ILE A 800 22.14 -1.18 -4.52
N VAL A 801 22.33 -2.16 -3.64
CA VAL A 801 23.04 -3.40 -4.02
C VAL A 801 22.14 -4.30 -4.86
N SER A 802 20.83 -4.38 -4.58
CA SER A 802 19.92 -5.21 -5.40
C SER A 802 19.79 -4.69 -6.82
N ALA A 803 19.93 -3.39 -7.04
CA ALA A 803 20.05 -2.80 -8.37
C ALA A 803 21.21 -3.39 -9.21
N LEU A 804 22.27 -3.91 -8.58
CA LEU A 804 23.33 -4.65 -9.28
C LEU A 804 22.86 -6.04 -9.74
N SER A 805 21.97 -6.70 -8.99
CA SER A 805 21.31 -7.94 -9.43
C SER A 805 20.45 -7.70 -10.67
N ASP A 806 19.74 -6.57 -10.73
CA ASP A 806 18.92 -6.23 -11.90
C ASP A 806 19.78 -6.03 -13.16
N LEU A 807 20.97 -5.44 -12.98
CA LEU A 807 21.97 -5.28 -14.04
C LEU A 807 22.56 -6.62 -14.49
N GLU A 808 22.73 -7.59 -13.59
CA GLU A 808 23.15 -8.96 -13.93
C GLU A 808 22.09 -9.71 -14.76
N VAL A 809 20.82 -9.54 -14.40
CA VAL A 809 19.71 -10.02 -15.24
C VAL A 809 19.77 -9.37 -16.61
N LEU A 810 19.96 -8.05 -16.68
CA LEU A 810 20.09 -7.37 -17.97
C LEU A 810 21.25 -7.93 -18.78
N ALA A 811 22.46 -8.05 -18.22
CA ALA A 811 23.64 -8.59 -18.91
C ALA A 811 23.38 -9.98 -19.51
N LYS A 812 22.76 -10.88 -18.73
CA LYS A 812 22.44 -12.25 -19.17
C LYS A 812 21.54 -12.28 -20.40
N TYR A 813 20.53 -11.42 -20.47
CA TYR A 813 19.51 -11.46 -21.52
C TYR A 813 19.70 -10.41 -22.63
N TYR A 814 20.57 -9.41 -22.45
CA TYR A 814 20.77 -8.29 -23.38
C TYR A 814 21.18 -8.73 -24.78
N CYS A 815 22.14 -9.64 -24.91
CA CYS A 815 22.58 -10.13 -26.22
C CYS A 815 21.47 -10.85 -26.99
N GLY A 816 20.52 -11.44 -26.27
CA GLY A 816 19.34 -12.05 -26.88
C GLY A 816 18.39 -11.02 -27.48
N LEU A 817 18.35 -9.80 -26.92
CA LEU A 817 17.52 -8.68 -27.41
C LEU A 817 18.18 -7.91 -28.55
N HIS A 818 19.50 -7.72 -28.49
CA HIS A 818 20.28 -6.96 -29.48
C HIS A 818 21.39 -7.83 -30.09
N PRO A 819 21.07 -8.77 -30.98
CA PRO A 819 22.09 -9.62 -31.61
C PRO A 819 23.12 -8.77 -32.37
N GLY A 820 24.41 -9.04 -32.15
CA GLY A 820 25.52 -8.38 -32.84
C GLY A 820 26.07 -7.10 -32.21
N LYS A 821 25.54 -6.65 -31.05
CA LYS A 821 26.14 -5.57 -30.25
C LYS A 821 26.98 -6.13 -29.11
N ASP A 822 28.02 -5.39 -28.69
CA ASP A 822 28.76 -5.72 -27.48
C ASP A 822 27.90 -5.40 -26.24
N CYS A 823 27.43 -6.45 -25.57
CA CYS A 823 26.40 -6.38 -24.55
C CYS A 823 26.93 -6.02 -23.16
N ASN A 824 28.22 -6.27 -22.90
CA ASN A 824 28.77 -6.23 -21.55
C ASN A 824 29.25 -4.83 -21.15
N ASP A 825 29.62 -4.01 -22.13
CA ASP A 825 30.17 -2.67 -21.89
C ASP A 825 29.16 -1.67 -21.29
N ALA A 826 27.89 -1.76 -21.68
CA ALA A 826 26.84 -0.88 -21.16
C ALA A 826 26.51 -1.23 -19.70
N VAL A 827 26.38 -2.52 -19.40
CA VAL A 827 26.10 -3.00 -18.04
C VAL A 827 27.29 -2.73 -17.12
N LYS A 828 28.52 -2.98 -17.58
CA LYS A 828 29.73 -2.67 -16.80
C LYS A 828 29.77 -1.19 -16.42
N ARG A 829 29.54 -0.29 -17.38
CA ARG A 829 29.49 1.16 -17.11
C ARG A 829 28.38 1.54 -16.13
N ALA A 830 27.20 0.95 -16.25
CA ALA A 830 26.10 1.18 -15.32
C ALA A 830 26.45 0.74 -13.89
N LYS A 831 27.11 -0.42 -13.72
CA LYS A 831 27.61 -0.88 -12.42
C LYS A 831 28.62 0.10 -11.82
N GLU A 832 29.62 0.51 -12.60
CA GLU A 832 30.64 1.48 -12.17
C GLU A 832 30.02 2.82 -11.75
N GLN A 833 29.07 3.34 -12.54
CA GLN A 833 28.34 4.58 -12.21
C GLN A 833 27.52 4.45 -10.92
N LEU A 834 26.82 3.33 -10.73
CA LEU A 834 26.03 3.08 -9.53
C LEU A 834 26.92 2.99 -8.29
N VAL A 835 28.01 2.25 -8.35
CA VAL A 835 28.97 2.10 -7.25
C VAL A 835 29.62 3.45 -6.92
N ALA A 836 30.06 4.21 -7.93
CA ALA A 836 30.66 5.53 -7.75
C ALA A 836 29.67 6.55 -7.16
N ALA A 837 28.38 6.45 -7.49
CA ALA A 837 27.34 7.32 -6.94
C ALA A 837 26.96 6.94 -5.50
N ALA A 838 26.85 5.64 -5.21
CA ALA A 838 26.52 5.10 -3.89
C ALA A 838 27.60 5.38 -2.85
N TRP A 839 28.85 5.26 -3.26
CA TRP A 839 30.01 5.46 -2.41
C TRP A 839 30.97 6.38 -3.14
N PRO A 840 30.85 7.71 -2.98
CA PRO A 840 31.75 8.67 -3.58
C PRO A 840 33.07 8.79 -2.78
N LEU A 841 34.08 9.36 -3.44
CA LEU A 841 35.40 9.62 -2.87
C LEU A 841 35.31 10.53 -1.60
N PRO A 842 36.20 10.37 -0.60
CA PRO A 842 36.21 11.19 0.61
C PRO A 842 36.37 12.71 0.32
N GLU A 843 35.57 13.55 0.98
CA GLU A 843 35.40 15.01 0.74
C GLU A 843 36.67 15.87 0.78
N SER A 844 37.80 15.38 1.33
CA SER A 844 39.06 16.13 1.42
C SER A 844 39.66 16.62 0.08
N GLN A 845 39.04 16.31 -1.06
CA GLN A 845 39.47 16.78 -2.39
C GLN A 845 38.34 17.32 -3.29
N SER A 846 37.09 17.46 -2.81
CA SER A 846 36.00 18.01 -3.65
C SER A 846 36.13 19.52 -3.92
N SER A 847 37.01 20.23 -3.23
CA SER A 847 37.17 21.69 -3.34
C SER A 847 38.27 22.16 -4.31
N ASN A 848 39.03 21.25 -4.93
CA ASN A 848 40.06 21.60 -5.92
C ASN A 848 40.04 20.64 -7.13
N PRO A 849 39.25 20.91 -8.19
CA PRO A 849 39.04 20.01 -9.32
C PRO A 849 40.24 19.88 -10.29
N GLY A 850 41.48 20.19 -9.86
CA GLY A 850 42.59 20.42 -10.79
C GLY A 850 43.94 19.75 -10.52
N LYS A 851 44.25 19.10 -9.37
CA LYS A 851 45.66 18.75 -9.08
C LYS A 851 46.04 17.40 -8.46
N THR A 852 45.13 16.49 -8.16
CA THR A 852 45.53 15.12 -7.76
C THR A 852 44.56 14.11 -8.36
N MET A 853 44.99 13.42 -9.42
CA MET A 853 44.28 12.21 -9.85
C MET A 853 44.32 11.17 -8.72
N PRO A 854 43.26 10.37 -8.53
CA PRO A 854 43.33 9.17 -7.71
C PRO A 854 44.52 8.32 -8.16
N GLY A 855 45.25 7.70 -7.23
CA GLY A 855 46.35 6.82 -7.58
C GLY A 855 45.85 5.67 -8.45
N GLU A 856 46.66 5.22 -9.41
CA GLU A 856 46.41 4.00 -10.18
C GLU A 856 46.66 2.80 -9.26
N VAL A 857 45.73 2.56 -8.32
CA VAL A 857 45.73 1.37 -7.47
C VAL A 857 45.18 0.23 -8.31
N VAL A 858 46.06 -0.72 -8.64
CA VAL A 858 45.73 -1.89 -9.45
C VAL A 858 45.96 -3.13 -8.60
N LEU A 859 45.02 -4.07 -8.64
CA LEU A 859 45.22 -5.41 -8.08
C LEU A 859 46.39 -6.09 -8.79
N THR A 860 47.36 -6.61 -8.04
CA THR A 860 48.40 -7.47 -8.62
C THR A 860 47.74 -8.73 -9.20
N GLY A 861 48.14 -9.14 -10.41
CA GLY A 861 47.52 -10.29 -11.09
C GLY A 861 47.69 -11.59 -10.26
N GLY A 862 46.57 -12.29 -10.01
CA GLY A 862 46.56 -13.60 -9.35
C GLY A 862 46.53 -13.62 -7.81
N SER A 863 46.43 -12.46 -7.14
CA SER A 863 46.50 -12.37 -5.67
C SER A 863 45.18 -11.93 -5.03
N ALA A 864 44.05 -12.53 -5.42
CA ALA A 864 42.76 -12.33 -4.74
C ALA A 864 42.15 -13.70 -4.43
N GLU A 865 41.89 -13.95 -3.16
CA GLU A 865 41.32 -15.19 -2.62
C GLU A 865 39.97 -14.88 -1.98
N ILE A 866 38.97 -15.72 -2.25
CA ILE A 866 37.70 -15.70 -1.50
C ILE A 866 37.47 -16.99 -0.72
N GLU A 867 36.95 -16.81 0.48
CA GLU A 867 36.48 -17.88 1.34
C GLU A 867 35.04 -17.60 1.76
N VAL A 868 34.21 -18.62 1.69
CA VAL A 868 32.79 -18.54 2.04
C VAL A 868 32.52 -19.58 3.11
N SER A 869 32.09 -19.09 4.28
CA SER A 869 31.58 -19.93 5.35
C SER A 869 30.06 -19.76 5.46
N PRO A 870 29.35 -20.64 6.19
CA PRO A 870 27.90 -20.53 6.36
C PRO A 870 27.42 -19.23 7.02
N TYR A 871 28.30 -18.44 7.64
CA TYR A 871 27.91 -17.25 8.40
C TYR A 871 28.60 -15.96 7.91
N ALA A 872 29.72 -16.07 7.19
CA ALA A 872 30.52 -14.94 6.74
C ALA A 872 31.18 -15.19 5.39
N VAL A 873 31.57 -14.11 4.76
CA VAL A 873 32.39 -14.11 3.55
C VAL A 873 33.70 -13.39 3.84
N ARG A 874 34.81 -13.91 3.31
CA ARG A 874 36.14 -13.36 3.48
C ARG A 874 36.78 -13.16 2.12
N TRP A 875 37.30 -11.96 1.89
CA TRP A 875 38.10 -11.62 0.72
C TRP A 875 39.51 -11.26 1.17
N ARG A 876 40.51 -11.74 0.45
CA ARG A 876 41.92 -11.41 0.70
C ARG A 876 42.57 -10.99 -0.60
N GLY A 877 43.31 -9.89 -0.61
CA GLY A 877 44.08 -9.57 -1.81
C GLY A 877 45.16 -8.51 -1.62
N GLN A 878 46.09 -8.45 -2.57
CA GLN A 878 47.19 -7.49 -2.56
C GLN A 878 46.81 -6.19 -3.26
N LEU A 879 46.87 -5.08 -2.53
CA LEU A 879 46.56 -3.73 -3.03
C LEU A 879 47.77 -2.80 -2.88
N PRO A 880 48.77 -2.92 -3.78
CA PRO A 880 49.94 -2.06 -3.74
C PRO A 880 49.53 -0.59 -3.96
N LYS A 881 50.15 0.32 -3.20
CA LYS A 881 49.90 1.78 -3.24
C LYS A 881 48.50 2.23 -2.78
N PHE A 882 47.66 1.33 -2.24
CA PHE A 882 46.38 1.73 -1.64
C PHE A 882 46.58 2.67 -0.46
N GLN A 883 45.93 3.84 -0.51
CA GLN A 883 45.94 4.83 0.57
C GLN A 883 44.54 4.96 1.16
N PRO A 884 44.25 4.41 2.36
CA PRO A 884 42.91 4.39 2.94
C PRO A 884 42.23 5.76 3.11
N LYS A 885 43.00 6.85 3.13
CA LYS A 885 42.51 8.24 3.24
C LYS A 885 42.18 8.89 1.88
N ARG A 886 42.70 8.36 0.77
CA ARG A 886 42.57 8.96 -0.58
C ARG A 886 41.80 8.06 -1.53
N ASP A 887 41.93 6.76 -1.36
CA ASP A 887 41.30 5.75 -2.19
C ASP A 887 40.10 5.13 -1.48
N GLN A 888 39.13 4.73 -2.29
CA GLN A 888 37.93 4.05 -1.84
C GLN A 888 37.86 2.67 -2.48
N VAL A 889 37.70 1.67 -1.64
CA VAL A 889 37.49 0.28 -2.06
C VAL A 889 36.06 -0.09 -1.70
N VAL A 890 35.34 -0.66 -2.65
CA VAL A 890 33.99 -1.22 -2.48
C VAL A 890 34.04 -2.68 -2.91
N LEU A 891 33.50 -3.55 -2.08
CA LEU A 891 33.39 -4.98 -2.35
C LEU A 891 31.92 -5.34 -2.52
N ILE A 892 31.57 -5.91 -3.66
CA ILE A 892 30.22 -6.42 -3.93
C ILE A 892 30.27 -7.94 -3.98
N TRP A 893 29.53 -8.58 -3.10
CA TRP A 893 29.40 -10.03 -3.05
C TRP A 893 28.19 -10.49 -3.84
N TYR A 894 28.33 -11.61 -4.53
CA TYR A 894 27.26 -12.24 -5.27
C TYR A 894 27.11 -13.72 -4.89
N ALA A 895 25.87 -14.20 -4.93
CA ALA A 895 25.52 -15.62 -4.93
C ALA A 895 24.87 -15.96 -6.28
N TYR A 896 25.17 -17.13 -6.82
CA TYR A 896 24.57 -17.57 -8.08
C TYR A 896 23.12 -18.03 -7.86
N ASP A 897 22.20 -17.46 -8.63
CA ASP A 897 20.81 -17.90 -8.68
C ASP A 897 20.60 -18.94 -9.80
N PRO A 898 20.28 -20.20 -9.46
CA PRO A 898 20.13 -21.26 -10.47
C PRO A 898 18.85 -21.15 -11.29
N GLN A 899 17.81 -20.45 -10.82
CA GLN A 899 16.55 -20.32 -11.55
C GLN A 899 16.68 -19.29 -12.69
N TRP A 900 17.33 -18.18 -12.39
CA TRP A 900 17.57 -17.09 -13.33
C TRP A 900 18.86 -17.26 -14.13
N GLU A 901 19.79 -18.09 -13.65
CA GLU A 901 21.15 -18.30 -14.17
C GLU A 901 21.98 -17.01 -14.20
N VAL A 902 21.93 -16.26 -13.09
CA VAL A 902 22.55 -14.95 -12.93
C VAL A 902 23.24 -14.84 -11.58
N TRP A 903 24.17 -13.90 -11.47
CA TRP A 903 24.73 -13.51 -10.19
C TRP A 903 23.80 -12.55 -9.47
N ARG A 904 23.41 -12.89 -8.25
CA ARG A 904 22.58 -12.07 -7.38
C ARG A 904 23.46 -11.39 -6.33
N ALA A 905 23.48 -10.07 -6.33
CA ALA A 905 24.23 -9.31 -5.35
C ALA A 905 23.64 -9.50 -3.94
N LEU A 906 24.50 -9.55 -2.92
CA LEU A 906 24.14 -9.75 -1.51
C LEU A 906 24.30 -8.43 -0.75
N PRO A 907 23.23 -7.67 -0.52
CA PRO A 907 23.33 -6.36 0.12
C PRO A 907 23.90 -6.36 1.53
N GLU A 908 23.75 -7.48 2.24
CA GLU A 908 24.08 -7.60 3.65
C GLU A 908 25.59 -7.60 3.87
N VAL A 909 26.37 -8.12 2.92
CA VAL A 909 27.83 -8.19 3.01
C VAL A 909 28.56 -7.26 2.04
N SER A 910 27.81 -6.61 1.14
CA SER A 910 28.35 -5.68 0.14
C SER A 910 28.51 -4.25 0.68
N GLY A 911 29.39 -3.46 0.05
CA GLY A 911 29.56 -2.04 0.32
C GLY A 911 31.03 -1.61 0.53
N PRO A 912 31.27 -0.40 1.06
CA PRO A 912 32.61 0.16 1.17
C PRO A 912 33.42 -0.60 2.23
N VAL A 913 34.73 -0.71 1.97
CA VAL A 913 35.70 -1.32 2.87
C VAL A 913 36.09 -0.29 3.92
N ARG A 914 35.35 -0.29 5.02
CA ARG A 914 35.62 0.49 6.22
C ARG A 914 35.47 -0.45 7.40
N GLU A 915 36.30 -0.26 8.42
CA GLU A 915 36.16 -0.99 9.68
C GLU A 915 34.82 -0.58 10.32
N THR A 916 33.96 -1.57 10.51
CA THR A 916 32.66 -1.44 11.17
C THR A 916 32.45 -2.64 12.07
N ASP A 917 31.45 -2.59 12.95
CA ASP A 917 31.16 -3.67 13.91
C ASP A 917 30.91 -5.05 13.26
N ASP A 918 30.55 -5.08 11.98
CA ASP A 918 30.21 -6.24 11.17
C ASP A 918 31.25 -6.57 10.07
N LYS A 919 32.27 -5.71 9.90
CA LYS A 919 33.33 -5.84 8.90
C LYS A 919 34.70 -5.65 9.53
N GLU A 920 35.46 -6.74 9.60
CA GLU A 920 36.86 -6.72 10.02
C GLU A 920 37.76 -6.45 8.82
N VAL A 921 38.59 -5.42 8.90
CA VAL A 921 39.58 -5.08 7.87
C VAL A 921 40.97 -5.19 8.48
N LYS A 922 41.80 -6.09 7.97
CA LYS A 922 43.18 -6.27 8.42
C LYS A 922 44.15 -5.90 7.30
N PHE A 923 45.09 -5.02 7.63
CA PHE A 923 46.23 -4.71 6.77
C PHE A 923 47.39 -5.62 7.17
N LEU A 924 47.72 -6.55 6.29
CA LEU A 924 48.76 -7.56 6.46
C LEU A 924 50.07 -7.09 5.80
N PRO A 925 51.22 -7.71 6.14
CA PRO A 925 52.51 -7.41 5.49
C PRO A 925 52.43 -7.52 3.96
N ALA A 926 53.32 -6.82 3.25
CA ALA A 926 53.40 -6.81 1.78
C ALA A 926 52.14 -6.28 1.05
N SER A 927 51.42 -5.33 1.65
CA SER A 927 50.22 -4.69 1.05
C SER A 927 49.02 -5.63 0.87
N TRP A 928 48.95 -6.71 1.64
CA TRP A 928 47.77 -7.56 1.71
C TRP A 928 46.68 -6.91 2.54
N VAL A 929 45.44 -7.02 2.05
CA VAL A 929 44.23 -6.57 2.74
C VAL A 929 43.33 -7.79 2.88
N GLU A 930 42.89 -8.07 4.10
CA GLU A 930 41.90 -9.09 4.41
C GLU A 930 40.64 -8.42 4.92
N ILE A 931 39.50 -8.81 4.35
CA ILE A 931 38.18 -8.24 4.65
C ILE A 931 37.26 -9.40 4.98
N LYS A 932 36.75 -9.45 6.21
CA LYS A 932 35.75 -10.43 6.64
C LYS A 932 34.43 -9.71 6.92
N CYS A 933 33.37 -10.08 6.20
CA CYS A 933 32.02 -9.56 6.40
C CYS A 933 31.14 -10.66 6.98
N SER A 934 30.51 -10.41 8.12
CA SER A 934 29.53 -11.34 8.68
C SER A 934 28.17 -11.19 7.97
N TYR A 935 27.75 -12.22 7.23
CA TYR A 935 26.41 -12.25 6.62
C TYR A 935 25.34 -12.41 7.70
N ALA A 936 25.52 -13.42 8.56
CA ALA A 936 24.55 -13.76 9.59
C ALA A 936 24.29 -12.58 10.54
N ALA A 937 25.32 -11.82 10.93
CA ALA A 937 25.13 -10.62 11.76
C ALA A 937 24.35 -9.52 11.04
N ASN A 938 24.60 -9.30 9.74
CA ASN A 938 23.92 -8.26 8.96
C ASN A 938 22.44 -8.58 8.67
N VAL A 939 22.06 -9.86 8.64
CA VAL A 939 20.64 -10.30 8.61
C VAL A 939 20.04 -10.51 10.01
N ASN A 940 20.67 -9.98 11.07
CA ASN A 940 20.28 -10.15 12.47
C ASN A 940 20.02 -11.62 12.86
N TRP A 941 20.87 -12.51 12.35
CA TRP A 941 20.84 -13.95 12.57
C TRP A 941 19.51 -14.60 12.17
N SER A 942 18.79 -14.02 11.21
CA SER A 942 17.58 -14.62 10.65
C SER A 942 17.89 -15.68 9.58
N ARG A 943 19.09 -15.66 9.00
CA ARG A 943 19.55 -16.59 7.94
C ARG A 943 21.04 -16.88 8.07
N CYS A 944 21.43 -18.05 7.59
CA CYS A 944 22.80 -18.38 7.24
C CYS A 944 22.97 -18.29 5.73
N LEU A 945 24.21 -18.20 5.26
CA LEU A 945 24.51 -18.30 3.83
C LEU A 945 24.10 -19.69 3.34
N LEU A 946 23.38 -19.71 2.23
CA LEU A 946 22.92 -20.93 1.59
C LEU A 946 24.09 -21.65 0.88
N PRO A 947 24.01 -22.96 0.67
CA PRO A 947 24.96 -23.63 -0.21
C PRO A 947 24.82 -23.11 -1.65
N GLY A 948 25.94 -23.00 -2.38
CA GLY A 948 25.95 -22.50 -3.74
C GLY A 948 27.26 -21.86 -4.19
N LEU A 949 27.25 -21.30 -5.39
CA LEU A 949 28.39 -20.57 -5.96
C LEU A 949 28.37 -19.11 -5.53
N TYR A 950 29.53 -18.60 -5.16
CA TYR A 950 29.75 -17.23 -4.70
C TYR A 950 30.92 -16.58 -5.44
N MET A 951 30.85 -15.28 -5.64
CA MET A 951 31.94 -14.47 -6.17
C MET A 951 31.95 -13.08 -5.53
N ALA A 952 33.06 -12.35 -5.68
CA ALA A 952 33.15 -10.96 -5.24
C ALA A 952 33.77 -10.07 -6.32
N GLU A 953 33.12 -8.93 -6.60
CA GLU A 953 33.65 -7.87 -7.46
C GLU A 953 34.29 -6.78 -6.61
N LEU A 954 35.52 -6.39 -6.95
CA LEU A 954 36.22 -5.28 -6.33
C LEU A 954 36.15 -4.03 -7.20
N TYR A 955 35.69 -2.93 -6.60
CA TYR A 955 35.67 -1.60 -7.19
C TYR A 955 36.65 -0.69 -6.47
N ILE A 956 37.49 -0.01 -7.24
CA ILE A 956 38.46 0.97 -6.73
C ILE A 956 38.10 2.32 -7.32
N ASN A 957 37.81 3.29 -6.46
CA ASN A 957 37.42 4.65 -6.85
C ASN A 957 36.25 4.64 -7.87
N GLY A 958 35.31 3.71 -7.69
CA GLY A 958 34.14 3.53 -8.55
C GLY A 958 34.35 2.69 -9.81
N ARG A 959 35.58 2.25 -10.12
CA ARG A 959 35.88 1.44 -11.32
C ARG A 959 36.03 -0.04 -10.98
N LEU A 960 35.48 -0.90 -11.83
CA LEU A 960 35.58 -2.35 -11.68
C LEU A 960 37.00 -2.80 -12.03
N THR A 961 37.58 -3.63 -11.18
CA THR A 961 38.91 -4.20 -11.44
C THR A 961 38.88 -5.25 -12.57
N PRO A 962 39.93 -5.34 -13.41
CA PRO A 962 39.92 -6.15 -14.63
C PRO A 962 40.13 -7.67 -14.41
N ASN A 963 40.46 -8.12 -13.20
CA ASN A 963 40.69 -9.54 -12.94
C ASN A 963 39.35 -10.29 -12.82
N PRO A 964 39.22 -11.47 -13.46
CA PRO A 964 38.01 -12.27 -13.30
C PRO A 964 37.83 -12.65 -11.82
N PRO A 965 36.62 -12.50 -11.26
CA PRO A 965 36.39 -12.83 -9.87
C PRO A 965 36.55 -14.35 -9.66
N GLU A 966 37.28 -14.75 -8.62
CA GLU A 966 37.32 -16.14 -8.20
C GLU A 966 35.91 -16.57 -7.78
N THR A 967 35.52 -17.80 -8.14
CA THR A 967 34.25 -18.40 -7.73
C THR A 967 34.49 -19.48 -6.69
N LYS A 968 33.77 -19.44 -5.57
CA LYS A 968 33.84 -20.44 -4.51
C LYS A 968 32.51 -21.15 -4.35
N ASN A 969 32.54 -22.47 -4.20
CA ASN A 969 31.36 -23.27 -3.88
C ASN A 969 31.26 -23.49 -2.38
N ALA A 970 30.18 -23.04 -1.75
CA ALA A 970 29.84 -23.37 -0.38
C ALA A 970 28.96 -24.64 -0.36
N THR A 971 29.43 -25.70 0.29
CA THR A 971 28.81 -27.03 0.21
C THR A 971 27.89 -27.40 1.37
N CYS A 972 27.94 -26.68 2.49
CA CYS A 972 27.28 -27.12 3.71
C CYS A 972 25.95 -26.39 3.96
N ASP A 973 24.89 -27.15 4.25
CA ASP A 973 23.55 -26.63 4.55
C ASP A 973 23.41 -26.35 6.07
N PHE A 974 23.32 -25.07 6.41
CA PHE A 974 23.27 -24.59 7.78
C PHE A 974 21.98 -23.81 8.04
N THR A 975 21.47 -23.96 9.24
CA THR A 975 20.36 -23.17 9.75
C THR A 975 20.81 -22.26 10.89
N PRO A 976 20.35 -21.01 10.90
CA PRO A 976 20.60 -20.10 12.02
C PRO A 976 19.90 -20.58 13.31
N LYS A 977 20.58 -20.40 14.45
CA LYS A 977 20.04 -20.62 15.80
C LYS A 977 20.31 -19.39 16.65
N ARG A 978 19.29 -18.93 17.39
CA ARG A 978 19.37 -17.81 18.33
C ARG A 978 19.02 -18.30 19.71
N LEU A 979 20.00 -18.26 20.60
CA LEU A 979 19.92 -18.66 21.99
C LEU A 979 19.73 -17.38 22.82
N PHE A 980 18.50 -16.89 22.86
CA PHE A 980 18.17 -15.58 23.42
C PHE A 980 18.52 -15.45 24.91
N ASP A 981 18.31 -16.51 25.68
CA ASP A 981 18.67 -16.58 27.10
C ASP A 981 20.19 -16.56 27.33
N LEU A 982 20.95 -17.12 26.39
CA LEU A 982 22.40 -17.08 26.40
C LEU A 982 22.98 -15.79 25.80
N ASN A 983 22.17 -14.98 25.10
CA ASN A 983 22.65 -13.91 24.22
C ASN A 983 23.61 -14.40 23.11
N VAL A 984 23.43 -15.61 22.60
CA VAL A 984 24.30 -16.19 21.57
C VAL A 984 23.53 -16.47 20.30
N ALA A 985 24.16 -16.22 19.15
CA ALA A 985 23.66 -16.68 17.87
C ALA A 985 24.76 -17.44 17.12
N LEU A 986 24.34 -18.39 16.30
CA LEU A 986 25.24 -19.24 15.51
C LEU A 986 24.54 -19.78 14.26
N CYS A 987 25.34 -20.28 13.32
CA CYS A 987 24.89 -21.14 12.24
C CYS A 987 25.21 -22.58 12.63
N CYS A 988 24.21 -23.46 12.61
CA CYS A 988 24.31 -24.88 12.97
C CYS A 988 23.85 -25.75 11.79
N PRO A 989 24.47 -26.93 11.53
CA PRO A 989 24.00 -27.83 10.49
C PRO A 989 22.51 -28.15 10.64
N LYS A 990 21.78 -28.14 9.52
CA LYS A 990 20.30 -28.21 9.51
C LYS A 990 19.72 -29.45 10.19
N ASN A 991 20.44 -30.56 10.15
CA ASN A 991 20.04 -31.86 10.66
C ASN A 991 20.37 -32.07 12.14
N TRP A 992 21.04 -31.13 12.81
CA TRP A 992 21.35 -31.25 14.24
C TRP A 992 20.14 -30.94 15.12
N GLN A 993 20.00 -31.72 16.20
CA GLN A 993 18.91 -31.62 17.14
C GLN A 993 19.40 -31.11 18.50
N PRO A 994 18.56 -30.40 19.28
CA PRO A 994 18.94 -29.95 20.62
C PRO A 994 19.14 -31.16 21.56
N VAL A 995 20.16 -31.09 22.41
CA VAL A 995 20.41 -32.06 23.48
C VAL A 995 19.47 -31.76 24.66
N ASP A 996 18.84 -32.81 25.22
CA ASP A 996 18.01 -32.68 26.42
C ASP A 996 18.85 -32.54 27.70
N ILE A 997 19.39 -31.34 27.89
CA ILE A 997 20.21 -30.98 29.05
C ILE A 997 19.42 -31.08 30.36
N ARG A 998 18.10 -30.85 30.32
CA ARG A 998 17.25 -30.80 31.52
C ARG A 998 17.16 -32.17 32.17
N ASN A 999 16.91 -33.20 31.38
CA ASN A 999 16.81 -34.57 31.90
C ASN A 999 18.16 -35.11 32.39
N GLN A 1000 19.27 -34.69 31.76
CA GLN A 1000 20.61 -35.18 32.10
C GLN A 1000 21.22 -34.48 33.33
N LEU A 1001 21.11 -33.15 33.44
CA LEU A 1001 21.71 -32.40 34.55
C LEU A 1001 20.74 -32.09 35.70
N LYS A 1002 19.42 -32.29 35.52
CA LYS A 1002 18.36 -32.00 36.50
C LYS A 1002 18.40 -30.57 37.06
N ASP A 1003 18.81 -29.60 36.23
CA ASP A 1003 18.90 -28.19 36.62
C ASP A 1003 18.47 -27.28 35.44
N GLU A 1004 17.29 -26.66 35.56
CA GLU A 1004 16.72 -25.77 34.54
C GLU A 1004 17.35 -24.36 34.54
N SER A 1005 18.18 -24.03 35.53
CA SER A 1005 18.74 -22.69 35.71
C SER A 1005 20.12 -22.50 35.07
N LEU A 1006 20.66 -23.56 34.46
CA LEU A 1006 21.95 -23.53 33.78
C LEU A 1006 21.83 -22.80 32.44
N LEU A 1007 22.66 -21.77 32.25
CA LEU A 1007 22.86 -21.09 30.98
C LEU A 1007 23.75 -21.94 30.06
N LEU A 1008 23.21 -23.07 29.62
CA LEU A 1008 23.84 -24.07 28.77
C LEU A 1008 22.86 -24.51 27.67
N ARG A 1009 23.36 -24.64 26.45
CA ARG A 1009 22.66 -25.28 25.32
C ARG A 1009 23.59 -26.22 24.56
N GLY A 1010 23.03 -27.28 24.00
CA GLY A 1010 23.81 -28.30 23.30
C GLY A 1010 23.05 -28.84 22.09
N TYR A 1011 23.81 -29.32 21.12
CA TYR A 1011 23.28 -29.94 19.91
C TYR A 1011 23.99 -31.26 19.63
N GLN A 1012 23.21 -32.22 19.14
CA GLN A 1012 23.67 -33.54 18.73
C GLN A 1012 23.41 -33.76 17.24
N THR A 1013 24.25 -34.62 16.65
CA THR A 1013 24.11 -35.07 15.27
C THR A 1013 22.89 -35.98 15.09
N PRO A 1014 22.49 -36.31 13.84
CA PRO A 1014 21.42 -37.29 13.58
C PRO A 1014 21.69 -38.69 14.14
N GLU A 1015 22.94 -39.01 14.48
CA GLU A 1015 23.36 -40.27 15.11
C GLU A 1015 23.34 -40.20 16.65
N ASP A 1016 22.68 -39.19 17.22
CA ASP A 1016 22.59 -38.91 18.66
C ASP A 1016 23.95 -38.70 19.34
N LYS A 1017 25.00 -38.38 18.58
CA LYS A 1017 26.31 -38.01 19.13
C LYS A 1017 26.30 -36.52 19.51
N PRO A 1018 26.59 -36.16 20.78
CA PRO A 1018 26.72 -34.76 21.17
C PRO A 1018 27.87 -34.12 20.38
N ALA A 1019 27.59 -33.01 19.71
CA ALA A 1019 28.55 -32.37 18.81
C ALA A 1019 29.06 -31.04 19.37
N MET A 1020 28.17 -30.28 20.01
CA MET A 1020 28.44 -28.89 20.37
C MET A 1020 27.69 -28.47 21.63
N PHE A 1021 28.34 -27.63 22.44
CA PHE A 1021 27.75 -27.00 23.61
C PHE A 1021 28.12 -25.52 23.67
N VAL A 1022 27.20 -24.69 24.15
CA VAL A 1022 27.37 -23.26 24.36
C VAL A 1022 27.02 -22.94 25.80
N PHE A 1023 27.90 -22.22 26.46
CA PHE A 1023 27.75 -21.81 27.84
C PHE A 1023 27.85 -20.30 27.98
N THR A 1024 27.08 -19.74 28.91
CA THR A 1024 27.21 -18.34 29.35
C THR A 1024 27.47 -18.29 30.84
N PHE A 1025 28.50 -17.54 31.24
CA PHE A 1025 28.93 -17.42 32.63
C PHE A 1025 29.03 -15.95 33.04
N TYR A 1026 28.59 -15.63 34.25
CA TYR A 1026 28.84 -14.32 34.84
C TYR A 1026 30.10 -14.37 35.70
N ALA A 1027 31.11 -13.57 35.35
CA ALA A 1027 32.35 -13.46 36.09
C ALA A 1027 32.52 -12.05 36.67
N SER A 1028 33.01 -11.97 37.91
CA SER A 1028 33.42 -10.69 38.50
C SER A 1028 34.70 -10.18 37.85
N ARG A 1029 34.90 -8.86 37.83
CA ARG A 1029 36.16 -8.28 37.37
C ARG A 1029 37.22 -8.56 38.44
N PRO A 1030 38.46 -8.94 38.05
CA PRO A 1030 39.53 -9.11 39.02
C PRO A 1030 39.83 -7.79 39.74
N VAL A 1031 39.90 -7.85 41.07
CA VAL A 1031 40.14 -6.69 41.94
C VAL A 1031 41.46 -6.01 41.54
N GLY A 1032 41.40 -4.73 41.16
CA GLY A 1032 42.55 -3.92 40.74
C GLY A 1032 42.76 -3.77 39.24
N ALA A 1033 41.95 -4.41 38.38
CA ALA A 1033 42.05 -4.25 36.93
C ALA A 1033 41.33 -2.98 36.44
N VAL A 1034 42.01 -1.84 36.47
CA VAL A 1034 41.58 -0.65 35.72
C VAL A 1034 42.07 -0.81 34.28
N GLY A 1035 41.16 -1.13 33.36
CA GLY A 1035 41.44 -1.16 31.92
C GLY A 1035 41.46 -2.54 31.27
N GLY A 1036 40.34 -2.87 30.62
CA GLY A 1036 40.21 -3.54 29.31
C GLY A 1036 40.82 -4.92 29.03
N THR A 1037 42.11 -5.17 29.29
CA THR A 1037 42.84 -6.27 28.63
C THR A 1037 43.49 -7.26 29.59
N ALA A 1038 44.01 -6.82 30.74
CA ALA A 1038 44.64 -7.72 31.71
C ALA A 1038 43.62 -8.54 32.54
N ALA A 1039 42.38 -8.07 32.65
CA ALA A 1039 41.31 -8.72 33.40
C ALA A 1039 40.79 -10.01 32.73
N GLY A 1040 40.69 -10.01 31.39
CA GLY A 1040 40.11 -11.12 30.63
C GLY A 1040 40.97 -12.38 30.63
N GLN A 1041 42.30 -12.25 30.76
CA GLN A 1041 43.21 -13.41 30.72
C GLN A 1041 43.09 -14.33 31.94
N LYS A 1042 42.69 -13.83 33.12
CA LYS A 1042 42.50 -14.67 34.32
C LYS A 1042 41.12 -15.35 34.38
N THR A 1043 40.10 -14.81 33.70
CA THR A 1043 38.73 -15.35 33.72
C THR A 1043 38.49 -16.43 32.67
N VAL A 1044 39.27 -16.47 31.58
CA VAL A 1044 39.18 -17.52 30.53
C VAL A 1044 39.40 -18.93 31.10
N PRO A 1045 40.48 -19.21 31.87
CA PRO A 1045 40.72 -20.55 32.38
C PRO A 1045 39.62 -21.04 33.33
N GLU A 1046 39.00 -20.15 34.12
CA GLU A 1046 37.90 -20.49 35.02
C GLU A 1046 36.63 -20.85 34.26
N ALA A 1047 36.26 -20.05 33.26
CA ALA A 1047 35.10 -20.30 32.40
C ALA A 1047 35.22 -21.66 31.69
N VAL A 1048 36.39 -21.94 31.11
CA VAL A 1048 36.67 -23.21 30.42
C VAL A 1048 36.69 -24.39 31.40
N LYS A 1049 37.28 -24.21 32.59
CA LYS A 1049 37.26 -25.23 33.65
C LYS A 1049 35.83 -25.58 34.06
N TRP A 1050 34.95 -24.59 34.20
CA TRP A 1050 33.56 -24.85 34.58
C TRP A 1050 32.78 -25.53 33.46
N ALA A 1051 32.97 -25.11 32.21
CA ALA A 1051 32.43 -25.81 31.04
C ALA A 1051 32.85 -27.28 31.03
N LYS A 1052 34.14 -27.58 31.27
CA LYS A 1052 34.65 -28.95 31.41
C LYS A 1052 33.95 -29.73 32.53
N THR A 1053 33.78 -29.14 33.70
CA THR A 1053 33.08 -29.79 34.84
C THR A 1053 31.64 -30.15 34.49
N LEU A 1054 30.91 -29.23 33.86
CA LEU A 1054 29.53 -29.49 33.42
C LEU A 1054 29.48 -30.58 32.34
N LEU A 1055 30.44 -30.58 31.41
CA LEU A 1055 30.51 -31.59 30.37
C LEU A 1055 30.74 -33.01 30.93
N VAL A 1056 31.63 -33.13 31.92
CA VAL A 1056 31.88 -34.39 32.63
C VAL A 1056 30.66 -34.81 33.44
N LYS A 1057 30.03 -33.88 34.17
CA LYS A 1057 28.84 -34.16 34.98
C LYS A 1057 27.67 -34.66 34.15
N GLY A 1058 27.49 -34.14 32.93
CA GLY A 1058 26.47 -34.62 32.00
C GLY A 1058 26.83 -35.92 31.27
N GLY A 1059 28.03 -36.45 31.49
CA GLY A 1059 28.48 -37.70 30.86
C GLY A 1059 28.81 -37.59 29.38
N TRP A 1060 28.92 -36.37 28.82
CA TRP A 1060 29.24 -36.17 27.40
C TRP A 1060 30.73 -36.31 27.08
N ILE A 1061 31.60 -36.18 28.10
CA ILE A 1061 33.05 -36.41 28.01
C ILE A 1061 33.54 -37.17 29.25
N LYS A 1062 34.70 -37.82 29.14
CA LYS A 1062 35.34 -38.59 30.23
C LYS A 1062 36.16 -37.72 31.19
N GLY A 1063 36.50 -36.50 30.78
CA GLY A 1063 37.33 -35.55 31.52
C GLY A 1063 38.83 -35.65 31.23
N THR A 1064 39.25 -36.64 30.45
CA THR A 1064 40.66 -36.84 30.02
C THR A 1064 41.00 -36.12 28.72
N GLU A 1065 39.99 -35.60 28.03
CA GLU A 1065 40.13 -34.91 26.75
C GLU A 1065 40.91 -33.60 26.91
N VAL A 1066 41.72 -33.31 25.88
CA VAL A 1066 42.52 -32.08 25.80
C VAL A 1066 41.66 -30.95 25.28
N PHE A 1067 41.56 -29.85 26.04
CA PHE A 1067 40.85 -28.64 25.63
C PHE A 1067 41.80 -27.73 24.87
N ALA A 1068 41.58 -27.56 23.57
CA ALA A 1068 42.36 -26.69 22.71
C ALA A 1068 41.58 -25.40 22.40
N PRO A 1069 42.19 -24.21 22.52
CA PRO A 1069 41.55 -22.96 22.13
C PRO A 1069 41.43 -22.88 20.60
N TYR A 1070 40.29 -22.36 20.14
CA TYR A 1070 40.08 -21.96 18.76
C TYR A 1070 40.86 -20.68 18.44
N ASP A 1071 41.66 -20.72 17.38
CA ASP A 1071 42.42 -19.58 16.88
C ASP A 1071 41.67 -18.93 15.69
N PRO A 1072 40.99 -17.78 15.90
CA PRO A 1072 40.23 -17.13 14.84
C PRO A 1072 41.12 -16.59 13.70
N THR A 1073 42.44 -16.50 13.90
CA THR A 1073 43.38 -16.07 12.85
C THR A 1073 43.70 -17.18 11.86
N LYS A 1074 43.60 -18.43 12.29
CA LYS A 1074 43.81 -19.63 11.46
C LYS A 1074 42.50 -20.19 10.89
N GLY A 1075 41.35 -19.75 11.41
CA GLY A 1075 40.06 -20.19 10.93
C GLY A 1075 39.89 -21.72 11.05
N CYS A 1076 39.32 -22.32 10.02
CA CYS A 1076 39.10 -23.77 9.96
C CYS A 1076 40.24 -24.56 9.33
N ASP A 1077 41.38 -23.94 9.05
CA ASP A 1077 42.58 -24.61 8.55
C ASP A 1077 43.43 -25.22 9.69
N LEU A 1078 42.93 -25.20 10.92
CA LEU A 1078 43.64 -25.68 12.10
C LEU A 1078 43.64 -27.22 12.16
N GLU A 1079 44.81 -27.86 12.20
CA GLU A 1079 44.92 -29.29 12.48
C GLU A 1079 44.62 -29.56 13.95
N VAL A 1080 43.55 -30.32 14.23
CA VAL A 1080 43.19 -30.74 15.59
C VAL A 1080 43.27 -32.26 15.72
N SER A 1081 43.94 -32.72 16.77
CA SER A 1081 44.06 -34.15 17.08
C SER A 1081 42.68 -34.77 17.35
N SER A 1082 42.43 -35.95 16.77
CA SER A 1082 41.21 -36.73 17.03
C SER A 1082 41.01 -36.99 18.53
N GLY A 1083 39.83 -36.65 19.07
CA GLY A 1083 39.49 -36.79 20.49
C GLY A 1083 39.77 -35.56 21.35
N ALA A 1084 40.24 -34.46 20.78
CA ALA A 1084 40.32 -33.17 21.47
C ALA A 1084 38.96 -32.46 21.56
N VAL A 1085 38.86 -31.54 22.51
CA VAL A 1085 37.72 -30.63 22.68
C VAL A 1085 38.18 -29.24 22.25
N LEU A 1086 37.61 -28.71 21.18
CA LEU A 1086 37.93 -27.37 20.72
C LEU A 1086 36.97 -26.37 21.36
N TYR A 1087 37.49 -25.27 21.89
CA TYR A 1087 36.65 -24.25 22.52
C TYR A 1087 36.93 -22.85 21.99
N LYS A 1088 35.88 -22.04 21.85
CA LYS A 1088 35.95 -20.60 21.58
C LYS A 1088 35.45 -19.87 22.81
N HIS A 1089 36.22 -18.91 23.29
CA HIS A 1089 35.83 -18.03 24.39
C HIS A 1089 35.69 -16.60 23.85
N TRP A 1090 34.61 -15.92 24.24
CA TRP A 1090 34.45 -14.50 23.96
C TRP A 1090 33.65 -13.81 25.07
N PRO A 1091 34.09 -12.64 25.56
CA PRO A 1091 33.36 -11.87 26.56
C PRO A 1091 32.28 -10.99 25.91
N THR A 1092 31.31 -10.56 26.72
CA THR A 1092 30.48 -9.39 26.42
C THR A 1092 31.07 -8.15 27.08
N PRO A 1093 30.85 -6.94 26.52
CA PRO A 1093 31.33 -5.71 27.14
C PRO A 1093 30.74 -5.44 28.53
N GLU A 1094 29.58 -6.03 28.86
CA GLU A 1094 29.02 -5.91 30.20
C GLU A 1094 29.72 -6.81 31.21
N GLY A 1095 30.38 -7.90 30.80
CA GLY A 1095 31.15 -8.79 31.67
C GLY A 1095 30.76 -10.27 31.64
N ALA A 1096 29.73 -10.66 30.87
CA ALA A 1096 29.40 -12.06 30.66
C ALA A 1096 30.51 -12.74 29.82
N GLN A 1097 30.74 -14.03 30.07
CA GLN A 1097 31.75 -14.84 29.41
C GLN A 1097 31.06 -15.98 28.69
N HIS A 1098 31.19 -16.05 27.37
CA HIS A 1098 30.67 -17.16 26.59
C HIS A 1098 31.78 -18.18 26.31
N VAL A 1099 31.43 -19.45 26.38
CA VAL A 1099 32.29 -20.56 25.96
C VAL A 1099 31.50 -21.44 25.02
N GLY A 1100 31.90 -21.47 23.76
CA GLY A 1100 31.46 -22.46 22.78
C GLY A 1100 32.42 -23.64 22.78
N VAL A 1101 31.90 -24.85 22.72
CA VAL A 1101 32.68 -26.08 22.71
C VAL A 1101 32.18 -26.99 21.60
N VAL A 1102 33.09 -27.61 20.86
CA VAL A 1102 32.78 -28.69 19.91
C VAL A 1102 33.62 -29.92 20.20
N LEU A 1103 32.99 -31.10 20.07
CA LEU A 1103 33.60 -32.40 20.33
C LEU A 1103 34.13 -32.98 19.02
N THR A 1104 35.45 -33.13 18.88
CA THR A 1104 36.03 -33.68 17.65
C THR A 1104 35.65 -35.15 17.47
N GLY A 1105 35.36 -35.54 16.24
CA GLY A 1105 34.88 -36.90 15.89
C GLY A 1105 33.37 -37.10 15.98
N ALA A 1106 32.60 -36.11 16.45
CA ALA A 1106 31.14 -36.16 16.44
C ALA A 1106 30.53 -35.87 15.06
N ALA A 1107 31.16 -34.99 14.26
CA ALA A 1107 30.75 -34.60 12.91
C ALA A 1107 31.99 -34.26 12.05
N SER A 1108 31.80 -33.83 10.79
CA SER A 1108 32.93 -33.42 9.95
C SER A 1108 33.64 -32.20 10.55
N TRP A 1109 34.95 -32.08 10.31
CA TRP A 1109 35.75 -30.98 10.83
C TRP A 1109 35.21 -29.61 10.37
N SER A 1110 34.83 -29.49 9.10
CA SER A 1110 34.21 -28.28 8.54
C SER A 1110 32.91 -27.90 9.26
N GLU A 1111 32.04 -28.88 9.57
CA GLU A 1111 30.80 -28.60 10.29
C GLU A 1111 31.07 -28.10 11.71
N LEU A 1112 31.94 -28.78 12.47
CA LEU A 1112 32.28 -28.41 13.84
C LEU A 1112 32.95 -27.03 13.89
N CYS A 1113 33.94 -26.81 13.03
CA CYS A 1113 34.68 -25.56 13.02
C CYS A 1113 33.82 -24.37 12.57
N TYR A 1114 33.06 -24.48 11.46
CA TYR A 1114 32.20 -23.38 11.03
C TYR A 1114 31.11 -23.06 12.04
N THR A 1115 30.58 -24.08 12.73
CA THR A 1115 29.62 -23.86 13.80
C THR A 1115 30.24 -23.07 14.95
N LEU A 1116 31.43 -23.48 15.42
CA LEU A 1116 32.15 -22.79 16.49
C LEU A 1116 32.55 -21.37 16.10
N ASP A 1117 33.08 -21.19 14.89
CA ASP A 1117 33.53 -19.91 14.37
C ASP A 1117 32.36 -18.91 14.22
N SER A 1118 31.17 -19.41 13.84
CA SER A 1118 29.95 -18.60 13.72
C SER A 1118 29.41 -18.08 15.05
N MET A 1119 29.78 -18.67 16.20
CA MET A 1119 29.22 -18.26 17.48
C MET A 1119 29.62 -16.84 17.86
N THR A 1120 28.64 -16.01 18.20
CA THR A 1120 28.87 -14.64 18.65
C THR A 1120 27.73 -14.14 19.53
N ASN A 1121 27.91 -12.95 20.11
CA ASN A 1121 26.88 -12.24 20.84
C ASN A 1121 25.73 -11.85 19.90
N LEU A 1122 24.51 -12.19 20.29
CA LEU A 1122 23.31 -11.82 19.54
C LEU A 1122 23.01 -10.32 19.65
N TYR A 1123 23.06 -9.79 20.87
CA TYR A 1123 22.95 -8.36 21.17
C TYR A 1123 24.31 -7.85 21.63
N LYS A 1124 24.82 -6.84 20.92
CA LYS A 1124 25.96 -6.04 21.38
C LYS A 1124 25.41 -4.92 22.28
N PRO A 1125 26.00 -4.64 23.46
CA PRO A 1125 25.55 -3.52 24.28
C PRO A 1125 25.66 -2.20 23.52
N VAL A 1126 24.74 -1.29 23.83
CA VAL A 1126 24.89 0.13 23.48
C VAL A 1126 26.18 0.62 24.11
N ASP A 1127 27.05 1.15 23.25
CA ASP A 1127 28.43 1.56 23.51
C ASP A 1127 28.63 2.16 24.93
N ILE A 1128 29.12 1.33 25.86
CA ILE A 1128 29.35 1.73 27.25
C ILE A 1128 30.42 2.83 27.31
N ALA A 1129 31.32 2.87 26.32
CA ALA A 1129 32.40 3.85 26.22
C ALA A 1129 31.92 5.25 25.79
N ALA A 1130 30.89 5.34 24.94
CA ALA A 1130 30.39 6.62 24.42
C ALA A 1130 29.57 7.44 25.44
N SER A 1131 29.10 6.82 26.52
CA SER A 1131 28.34 7.50 27.60
C SER A 1131 29.19 7.87 28.83
N VAL A 1132 30.47 7.50 28.81
CA VAL A 1132 31.46 7.82 29.86
C VAL A 1132 32.38 8.96 29.41
N LYS A 1133 32.44 9.26 28.12
CA LYS A 1133 32.93 10.56 27.59
C LYS A 1133 31.78 11.55 27.52
#